data_AF-A0A1V5UE74-F1
#
_entry.id   AF-A0A1V5UE74-F1
#
_cell.length_a   1.000
_cell.length_b   1.000
_cell.length_c   1.000
_cell.angle_alpha   90.00
_cell.angle_beta   90.00
_cell.angle_gamma   90.00
#
_symmetry.space_group_name_H-M   'P 1'
#
loop_
_entity.id
_entity.type
_entity.pdbx_description
1 polymer ?
#
loop_
_entity_poly.entity_id
_entity_poly.type
_entity_poly.pdbx_seq_one_letter_code
_entity_poly.pdbx_strand_id
1 'polypeptide(L)'
;MKYLRQKLVLAALFLAAILFFSGFEVSYALENSKLLRVTFLDVDQGDCIIIRTPSGKVIMIDAGDDTKYAAEKYILPYLEANDIKKIDMFIITHAHRDHIGGMLKLIPKVEIGAVYESKPSVTQIYAEIMSMLKKRKVPVYKAWKGDKLDFGDGIDAAILHPSREWYGLQGESIDMSTQDGDVSATEGEENLNNFSVTLRLQYKDIIYHFPGDSEKQAEEHMLKVNPENLFPSTVYKVAHHGSKTSSDPGYLNKLKPALSVISCGVNNKFKHPSPSTVQNLQYYSKNTLRTDEDKTVETWTDGVEFNYSSNSTPNAIVSGPVVSGITPYSATIEWETTHLSTTKVKYSAAGAGSAASKQSSDNQLDHQLTLTGLTPNTTYNFEIESVAVKDASQILSAQGTFKTSEESASGVKITSMNMSPKTSLIYEPVKLVVKVEGAPEKSKVTFYEDSVVEKNKAGECKLTSGGIAKFDWTPQQSKQYELLFVVSDGEKVLAIGSMRAMVTRRLVLCDLAHGNYNAAKYESFKVDLYSRGFEVGDINERITANTLKNAAVLVMSEFATTEAGLNAAELGVIKKFVDNGGGLLLLSRADFGNYSQPQTLNKVLEQIGSNIRFNDDEVMDPTNSPGQNMAYLLFMHQFEKSIISPDVKMMIVKGSSSMLNAKMKLITAADKTIIPITYGDDDTYTIDSDNAGDGVVYPAGSKVVVDAGEILPGGGKVATFGGFHIDSGAYTYSANNQTHVYNFDVVNWLARPAKQRVDELSAEMSYISDDTRNSAAEGEVNQSAVISTSIRADKISKELLEEFDYSADKIEASIDHFVGFFNGGNAKYISSFSGVIKKVLDRVRYEAAENSELMQKSGDKIKALEDLYHRSLKLNK
;
A
#
# COMPACT_ATOMS: atom_id res chain seq x y z
N MET A 1 9.74 -32.67 71.44
CA MET A 1 8.60 -31.79 71.06
C MET A 1 8.94 -30.72 70.01
N LYS A 2 10.07 -30.01 70.10
CA LYS A 2 10.44 -28.93 69.14
C LYS A 2 10.57 -29.41 67.67
N TYR A 3 11.19 -30.57 67.46
CA TYR A 3 11.35 -31.20 66.14
C TYR A 3 10.02 -31.67 65.51
N LEU A 4 9.08 -32.16 66.32
CA LEU A 4 7.77 -32.62 65.83
C LEU A 4 6.89 -31.44 65.38
N ARG A 5 6.96 -30.31 66.11
CA ARG A 5 6.29 -29.06 65.72
C ARG A 5 6.84 -28.47 64.42
N GLN A 6 8.16 -28.50 64.20
CA GLN A 6 8.75 -28.03 62.94
C GLN A 6 8.31 -28.88 61.73
N LYS A 7 8.26 -30.21 61.87
CA LYS A 7 7.77 -31.10 60.80
C LYS A 7 6.28 -30.88 60.50
N LEU A 8 5.45 -30.65 61.51
CA LEU A 8 4.03 -30.37 61.34
C LEU A 8 3.78 -29.00 60.67
N VAL A 9 4.59 -27.98 61.00
CA VAL A 9 4.52 -26.66 60.35
C VAL A 9 4.97 -26.75 58.89
N LEU A 10 6.05 -27.47 58.59
CA LEU A 10 6.51 -27.68 57.21
C LEU A 10 5.48 -28.48 56.38
N ALA A 11 4.86 -29.52 56.96
CA ALA A 11 3.81 -30.27 56.30
C ALA A 11 2.56 -29.42 56.04
N ALA A 12 2.17 -28.56 56.99
CA ALA A 12 1.04 -27.64 56.83
C ALA A 12 1.32 -26.56 55.76
N LEU A 13 2.54 -26.02 55.71
CA LEU A 13 2.96 -25.07 54.67
C LEU A 13 3.01 -25.72 53.28
N PHE A 14 3.48 -26.97 53.20
CA PHE A 14 3.49 -27.73 51.95
C PHE A 14 2.08 -28.05 51.46
N LEU A 15 1.18 -28.46 52.36
CA LEU A 15 -0.23 -28.71 52.03
C LEU A 15 -0.95 -27.41 51.63
N ALA A 16 -0.67 -26.29 52.31
CA ALA A 16 -1.20 -24.98 51.95
C ALA A 16 -0.68 -24.53 50.58
N ALA A 17 0.60 -24.78 50.25
CA ALA A 17 1.15 -24.50 48.92
C ALA A 17 0.45 -25.35 47.85
N ILE A 18 0.23 -26.66 48.07
CA ILE A 18 -0.52 -27.51 47.13
C ILE A 18 -1.95 -27.02 46.93
N LEU A 19 -2.65 -26.64 48.01
CA LEU A 19 -4.01 -26.10 47.93
C LEU A 19 -4.05 -24.73 47.25
N PHE A 20 -3.02 -23.91 47.42
CA PHE A 20 -2.90 -22.61 46.76
C PHE A 20 -2.59 -22.74 45.27
N PHE A 21 -1.67 -23.63 44.88
CA PHE A 21 -1.34 -23.89 43.47
C PHE A 21 -2.49 -24.60 42.71
N SER A 22 -3.17 -25.55 43.34
CA SER A 22 -4.38 -26.18 42.74
C SER A 22 -5.54 -25.20 42.63
N GLY A 23 -5.72 -24.28 43.58
CA GLY A 23 -6.71 -23.21 43.49
C GLY A 23 -6.40 -22.19 42.37
N PHE A 24 -5.11 -21.94 42.10
CA PHE A 24 -4.66 -21.05 41.03
C PHE A 24 -4.85 -21.67 39.64
N GLU A 25 -4.50 -22.95 39.45
CA GLU A 25 -4.78 -23.68 38.19
C GLU A 25 -6.28 -23.78 37.90
N VAL A 26 -7.10 -24.04 38.92
CA VAL A 26 -8.57 -24.11 38.76
C VAL A 26 -9.16 -22.73 38.43
N SER A 27 -8.65 -21.65 39.02
CA SER A 27 -9.10 -20.28 38.71
C SER A 27 -8.67 -19.84 37.30
N TYR A 28 -7.45 -20.16 36.90
CA TYR A 28 -6.91 -19.88 35.55
C TYR A 28 -7.63 -20.70 34.46
N ALA A 29 -8.02 -21.93 34.76
CA ALA A 29 -8.84 -22.77 33.89
C ALA A 29 -10.31 -22.28 33.79
N LEU A 30 -10.88 -21.78 34.89
CA LEU A 30 -12.24 -21.20 34.95
C LEU A 30 -12.36 -19.82 34.27
N GLU A 31 -11.29 -19.03 34.22
CA GLU A 31 -11.24 -17.79 33.45
C GLU A 31 -11.12 -18.07 31.94
N ASN A 32 -10.27 -19.03 31.55
CA ASN A 32 -10.12 -19.45 30.15
C ASN A 32 -11.33 -20.21 29.59
N SER A 33 -12.17 -20.80 30.44
CA SER A 33 -13.38 -21.51 30.02
C SER A 33 -14.54 -20.59 29.63
N LYS A 34 -14.38 -19.26 29.66
CA LYS A 34 -15.43 -18.28 29.33
C LYS A 34 -15.18 -17.50 28.03
N LEU A 35 -14.17 -17.89 27.26
CA LEU A 35 -13.79 -17.21 26.03
C LEU A 35 -14.35 -17.95 24.81
N LEU A 36 -14.75 -17.20 23.79
CA LEU A 36 -14.97 -17.75 22.46
C LEU A 36 -13.61 -18.09 21.88
N ARG A 37 -13.39 -19.35 21.49
CA ARG A 37 -12.16 -19.82 20.83
C ARG A 37 -12.47 -20.27 19.41
N VAL A 38 -11.63 -19.87 18.46
CA VAL A 38 -11.73 -20.30 17.06
C VAL A 38 -10.35 -20.79 16.60
N THR A 39 -10.28 -22.05 16.21
CA THR A 39 -9.05 -22.75 15.78
C THR A 39 -9.13 -23.07 14.30
N PHE A 40 -8.22 -22.49 13.51
CA PHE A 40 -7.95 -22.85 12.12
C PHE A 40 -6.86 -23.93 12.14
N LEU A 41 -7.30 -25.20 12.09
CA LEU A 41 -6.40 -26.34 12.26
C LEU A 41 -5.56 -26.57 10.98
N ASP A 42 -4.24 -26.76 11.16
CA ASP A 42 -3.37 -27.21 10.07
C ASP A 42 -3.66 -28.69 9.78
N VAL A 43 -4.46 -28.91 8.74
CA VAL A 43 -4.85 -30.24 8.27
C VAL A 43 -4.10 -30.64 6.98
N ASP A 44 -2.93 -30.03 6.74
CA ASP A 44 -2.23 -30.02 5.45
C ASP A 44 -3.08 -29.34 4.37
N GLN A 45 -3.94 -30.08 3.66
CA GLN A 45 -4.79 -29.52 2.60
C GLN A 45 -6.24 -29.40 3.05
N GLY A 46 -6.82 -28.23 2.78
CA GLY A 46 -8.25 -27.96 2.98
C GLY A 46 -8.56 -27.20 4.26
N ASP A 47 -9.86 -27.17 4.59
CA ASP A 47 -10.38 -26.42 5.75
C ASP A 47 -10.79 -27.33 6.90
N CYS A 48 -10.45 -26.89 8.11
CA CYS A 48 -10.97 -27.45 9.35
C CYS A 48 -10.93 -26.36 10.42
N ILE A 49 -12.09 -25.82 10.77
CA ILE A 49 -12.22 -24.75 11.77
C ILE A 49 -13.05 -25.26 12.93
N ILE A 50 -12.51 -25.14 14.14
CA ILE A 50 -13.17 -25.60 15.37
C ILE A 50 -13.46 -24.38 16.24
N ILE A 51 -14.73 -24.17 16.53
CA ILE A 51 -15.24 -23.06 17.34
C ILE A 51 -15.73 -23.62 18.66
N ARG A 52 -15.20 -23.11 19.77
CA ARG A 52 -15.67 -23.41 21.13
C ARG A 52 -16.25 -22.15 21.73
N THR A 53 -17.54 -22.19 22.02
CA THR A 53 -18.27 -21.07 22.62
C THR A 53 -17.94 -20.92 24.11
N PRO A 54 -18.19 -19.76 24.73
CA PRO A 54 -18.02 -19.56 26.17
C PRO A 54 -18.75 -20.59 27.06
N SER A 55 -19.92 -21.08 26.62
CA SER A 55 -20.67 -22.13 27.34
C SER A 55 -20.15 -23.55 27.06
N GLY A 56 -19.19 -23.70 26.14
CA GLY A 56 -18.56 -24.97 25.81
C GLY A 56 -19.18 -25.73 24.63
N LYS A 57 -20.21 -25.19 23.94
CA LYS A 57 -20.68 -25.77 22.67
C LYS A 57 -19.54 -25.80 21.65
N VAL A 58 -19.43 -26.89 20.90
CA VAL A 58 -18.42 -27.10 19.85
C VAL A 58 -19.07 -27.09 18.48
N ILE A 59 -18.63 -26.16 17.63
CA ILE A 59 -19.01 -26.08 16.23
C ILE A 59 -17.80 -26.39 15.37
N MET A 60 -17.96 -27.20 14.33
CA MET A 60 -16.89 -27.51 13.39
C MET A 60 -17.31 -27.10 11.98
N ILE A 61 -16.43 -26.42 11.26
CA ILE A 61 -16.61 -26.06 9.85
C ILE A 61 -15.57 -26.85 9.05
N ASP A 62 -16.04 -27.71 8.16
CA ASP A 62 -15.24 -28.60 7.30
C ASP A 62 -14.28 -29.54 8.06
N ALA A 63 -13.60 -30.43 7.34
CA ALA A 63 -12.79 -31.54 7.87
C ALA A 63 -11.57 -31.94 7.01
N GLY A 64 -11.09 -31.09 6.10
CA GLY A 64 -9.86 -31.31 5.34
C GLY A 64 -9.87 -32.49 4.37
N ASP A 65 -8.75 -32.69 3.68
CA ASP A 65 -8.57 -33.72 2.63
C ASP A 65 -8.20 -35.11 3.22
N ASP A 66 -8.99 -36.14 2.88
CA ASP A 66 -8.75 -37.53 3.29
C ASP A 66 -7.47 -38.12 2.68
N THR A 67 -7.05 -37.67 1.49
CA THR A 67 -5.80 -38.11 0.85
C THR A 67 -4.56 -37.63 1.61
N LYS A 68 -4.73 -36.65 2.50
CA LYS A 68 -3.72 -36.13 3.41
C LYS A 68 -3.84 -36.67 4.83
N TYR A 69 -4.78 -37.59 5.05
CA TYR A 69 -5.11 -38.12 6.37
C TYR A 69 -5.51 -37.00 7.34
N ALA A 70 -6.24 -35.98 6.86
CA ALA A 70 -6.64 -34.81 7.64
C ALA A 70 -7.21 -35.19 9.01
N ALA A 71 -8.14 -36.15 9.02
CA ALA A 71 -8.80 -36.62 10.23
C ALA A 71 -7.86 -37.38 11.17
N GLU A 72 -7.17 -38.42 10.69
CA GLU A 72 -6.36 -39.27 11.55
C GLU A 72 -5.09 -38.60 12.06
N LYS A 73 -4.47 -37.74 11.25
CA LYS A 73 -3.19 -37.13 11.58
C LYS A 73 -3.34 -35.84 12.39
N TYR A 74 -4.41 -35.08 12.19
CA TYR A 74 -4.55 -33.75 12.76
C TYR A 74 -5.83 -33.57 13.58
N ILE A 75 -7.01 -33.85 12.99
CA ILE A 75 -8.29 -33.54 13.66
C ILE A 75 -8.53 -34.41 14.89
N LEU A 76 -8.49 -35.74 14.75
CA LEU A 76 -8.76 -36.66 15.87
C LEU A 76 -7.76 -36.45 17.03
N PRO A 77 -6.43 -36.33 16.79
CA PRO A 77 -5.49 -35.98 17.85
C PRO A 77 -5.80 -34.64 18.53
N TYR A 78 -6.21 -33.62 17.76
CA TYR A 78 -6.59 -32.33 18.34
C TYR A 78 -7.84 -32.44 19.24
N LEU A 79 -8.88 -33.13 18.78
CA LEU A 79 -10.11 -33.34 19.55
C LEU A 79 -9.82 -34.12 20.84
N GLU A 80 -9.00 -35.17 20.77
CA GLU A 80 -8.58 -35.97 21.93
C GLU A 80 -7.78 -35.12 22.94
N ALA A 81 -6.79 -34.36 22.46
CA ALA A 81 -5.96 -33.49 23.30
C ALA A 81 -6.75 -32.38 24.01
N ASN A 82 -7.92 -32.00 23.47
CA ASN A 82 -8.78 -30.94 24.00
C ASN A 82 -10.04 -31.47 24.74
N ASP A 83 -10.11 -32.78 24.99
CA ASP A 83 -11.26 -33.50 25.57
C ASP A 83 -12.60 -33.21 24.86
N ILE A 84 -12.55 -33.02 23.54
CA ILE A 84 -13.72 -32.78 22.70
C ILE A 84 -14.29 -34.12 22.24
N LYS A 85 -15.40 -34.53 22.85
CA LYS A 85 -16.08 -35.80 22.56
C LYS A 85 -17.27 -35.67 21.61
N LYS A 86 -17.79 -34.45 21.47
CA LYS A 86 -18.99 -34.12 20.71
C LYS A 86 -18.75 -32.86 19.89
N ILE A 87 -19.23 -32.90 18.65
CA ILE A 87 -19.42 -31.73 17.78
C ILE A 87 -20.92 -31.45 17.78
N ASP A 88 -21.34 -30.37 18.44
CA ASP A 88 -22.76 -30.02 18.55
C ASP A 88 -23.35 -29.65 17.18
N MET A 89 -22.57 -28.96 16.36
CA MET A 89 -22.93 -28.54 15.02
C MET A 89 -21.74 -28.70 14.06
N PHE A 90 -21.98 -29.38 12.95
CA PHE A 90 -21.00 -29.51 11.87
C PHE A 90 -21.52 -28.73 10.65
N ILE A 91 -20.73 -27.81 10.12
CA ILE A 91 -21.07 -27.01 8.94
C ILE A 91 -20.18 -27.47 7.79
N ILE A 92 -20.80 -27.98 6.73
CA ILE A 92 -20.14 -28.25 5.45
C ILE A 92 -20.30 -26.99 4.61
N THR A 93 -19.19 -26.33 4.27
CA THR A 93 -19.25 -25.17 3.38
C THR A 93 -19.72 -25.60 2.00
N HIS A 94 -19.05 -26.59 1.41
CA HIS A 94 -19.41 -27.22 0.14
C HIS A 94 -18.78 -28.61 0.04
N ALA A 95 -19.24 -29.42 -0.90
CA ALA A 95 -18.93 -30.84 -0.98
C ALA A 95 -17.66 -31.18 -1.79
N HIS A 96 -16.62 -30.36 -1.71
CA HIS A 96 -15.29 -30.72 -2.23
C HIS A 96 -14.51 -31.58 -1.23
N ARG A 97 -13.62 -32.41 -1.76
CA ARG A 97 -12.91 -33.45 -1.01
C ARG A 97 -12.04 -32.86 0.11
N ASP A 98 -11.41 -31.71 -0.11
CA ASP A 98 -10.61 -31.00 0.89
C ASP A 98 -11.45 -30.25 1.95
N HIS A 99 -12.78 -30.35 1.88
CA HIS A 99 -13.69 -29.82 2.88
C HIS A 99 -14.42 -30.93 3.63
N ILE A 100 -14.85 -32.00 2.94
CA ILE A 100 -15.63 -33.08 3.58
C ILE A 100 -14.83 -34.36 3.82
N GLY A 101 -13.59 -34.46 3.31
CA GLY A 101 -12.81 -35.69 3.28
C GLY A 101 -12.63 -36.36 4.64
N GLY A 102 -12.21 -35.59 5.64
CA GLY A 102 -12.02 -36.10 7.00
C GLY A 102 -13.29 -36.65 7.66
N MET A 103 -14.49 -36.27 7.20
CA MET A 103 -15.75 -36.76 7.78
C MET A 103 -15.88 -38.29 7.71
N LEU A 104 -15.31 -38.93 6.68
CA LEU A 104 -15.27 -40.40 6.55
C LEU A 104 -14.70 -41.10 7.79
N LYS A 105 -13.83 -40.42 8.52
CA LYS A 105 -13.11 -40.95 9.68
C LYS A 105 -13.60 -40.37 11.00
N LEU A 106 -14.21 -39.18 10.96
CA LEU A 106 -14.80 -38.51 12.13
C LEU A 106 -16.16 -39.10 12.52
N ILE A 107 -17.09 -39.26 11.58
CA ILE A 107 -18.45 -39.77 11.86
C ILE A 107 -18.42 -41.10 12.64
N PRO A 108 -17.50 -42.04 12.38
CA PRO A 108 -17.41 -43.27 13.15
C PRO A 108 -17.00 -43.09 14.62
N LYS A 109 -16.24 -42.03 14.94
CA LYS A 109 -15.47 -41.90 16.18
C LYS A 109 -15.94 -40.76 17.09
N VAL A 110 -16.61 -39.75 16.56
CA VAL A 110 -17.03 -38.55 17.28
C VAL A 110 -18.56 -38.44 17.23
N GLU A 111 -19.19 -38.02 18.33
CA GLU A 111 -20.63 -37.72 18.33
C GLU A 111 -20.87 -36.41 17.57
N ILE A 112 -21.80 -36.43 16.59
CA ILE A 112 -22.19 -35.25 15.81
C ILE A 112 -23.67 -34.98 16.08
N GLY A 113 -23.99 -33.78 16.56
CA GLY A 113 -25.34 -33.36 16.91
C GLY A 113 -26.21 -33.09 15.68
N ALA A 114 -25.77 -32.20 14.81
CA ALA A 114 -26.42 -31.87 13.54
C ALA A 114 -25.42 -31.46 12.47
N VAL A 115 -25.76 -31.67 11.20
CA VAL A 115 -25.00 -31.20 10.05
C VAL A 115 -25.78 -30.11 9.32
N TYR A 116 -25.10 -29.05 8.91
CA TYR A 116 -25.64 -27.99 8.06
C TYR A 116 -24.82 -27.93 6.77
N GLU A 117 -25.50 -27.85 5.64
CA GLU A 117 -24.85 -27.80 4.33
C GLU A 117 -25.64 -26.91 3.35
N SER A 118 -25.03 -26.56 2.22
CA SER A 118 -25.70 -25.91 1.11
C SER A 118 -26.15 -26.91 0.04
N LYS A 119 -25.23 -27.35 -0.84
CA LYS A 119 -25.52 -28.09 -2.05
C LYS A 119 -25.05 -29.55 -1.98
N PRO A 120 -25.91 -30.54 -2.27
CA PRO A 120 -25.49 -31.93 -2.42
C PRO A 120 -24.50 -32.11 -3.57
N SER A 121 -23.70 -33.19 -3.51
CA SER A 121 -22.78 -33.57 -4.58
C SER A 121 -23.10 -34.97 -5.10
N VAL A 122 -22.80 -35.23 -6.37
CA VAL A 122 -22.92 -36.57 -7.00
C VAL A 122 -21.69 -37.45 -6.72
N THR A 123 -20.69 -36.95 -5.99
CA THR A 123 -19.46 -37.70 -5.72
C THR A 123 -19.68 -38.89 -4.80
N GLN A 124 -18.90 -39.95 -5.01
CA GLN A 124 -18.94 -41.16 -4.18
C GLN A 124 -18.67 -40.85 -2.70
N ILE A 125 -17.73 -39.94 -2.41
CA ILE A 125 -17.38 -39.56 -1.04
C ILE A 125 -18.55 -38.88 -0.31
N TYR A 126 -19.28 -38.00 -0.98
CA TYR A 126 -20.47 -37.36 -0.43
C TYR A 126 -21.57 -38.38 -0.15
N ALA A 127 -21.84 -39.31 -1.09
CA ALA A 127 -22.84 -40.35 -0.91
C ALA A 127 -22.53 -41.27 0.29
N GLU A 128 -21.26 -41.61 0.49
CA GLU A 128 -20.80 -42.39 1.64
C GLU A 128 -21.01 -41.63 2.96
N ILE A 129 -20.64 -40.35 3.02
CA ILE A 129 -20.84 -39.49 4.19
C ILE A 129 -22.32 -39.41 4.56
N MET A 130 -23.20 -39.14 3.59
CA MET A 130 -24.64 -39.06 3.83
C MET A 130 -25.24 -40.39 4.30
N SER A 131 -24.77 -41.52 3.73
CA SER A 131 -25.14 -42.86 4.19
C SER A 131 -24.73 -43.11 5.66
N MET A 132 -23.53 -42.67 6.05
CA MET A 132 -23.04 -42.78 7.42
C MET A 132 -23.84 -41.91 8.40
N LEU A 133 -24.14 -40.66 8.03
CA LEU A 133 -24.96 -39.74 8.84
C LEU A 133 -26.38 -40.31 9.03
N LYS A 134 -27.01 -40.79 7.95
CA LYS A 134 -28.32 -41.45 8.00
C LYS A 134 -28.31 -42.68 8.90
N LYS A 135 -27.29 -43.54 8.79
CA LYS A 135 -27.13 -44.72 9.65
C LYS A 135 -26.99 -44.35 11.12
N ARG A 136 -26.34 -43.23 11.43
CA ARG A 136 -26.20 -42.69 12.79
C ARG A 136 -27.36 -41.82 13.25
N LYS A 137 -28.37 -41.59 12.39
CA LYS A 137 -29.53 -40.72 12.65
C LYS A 137 -29.11 -39.29 13.01
N VAL A 138 -28.03 -38.79 12.40
CA VAL A 138 -27.62 -37.39 12.53
C VAL A 138 -28.50 -36.57 11.58
N PRO A 139 -29.23 -35.54 12.07
CA PRO A 139 -30.02 -34.67 11.22
C PRO A 139 -29.12 -33.81 10.32
N VAL A 140 -29.54 -33.61 9.07
CA VAL A 140 -28.87 -32.79 8.06
C VAL A 140 -29.82 -31.69 7.62
N TYR A 141 -29.41 -30.43 7.74
CA TYR A 141 -30.20 -29.26 7.41
C TYR A 141 -29.57 -28.46 6.27
N LYS A 142 -30.41 -27.74 5.52
CA LYS A 142 -29.94 -26.75 4.56
C LYS A 142 -29.67 -25.41 5.25
N ALA A 143 -28.54 -24.78 4.93
CA ALA A 143 -28.17 -23.45 5.37
C ALA A 143 -28.39 -22.44 4.25
N TRP A 144 -29.26 -21.47 4.49
CA TRP A 144 -29.62 -20.43 3.53
C TRP A 144 -29.27 -19.04 4.05
N LYS A 145 -28.98 -18.12 3.13
CA LYS A 145 -28.87 -16.69 3.44
C LYS A 145 -30.07 -16.26 4.31
N GLY A 146 -29.77 -15.60 5.43
CA GLY A 146 -30.75 -15.10 6.39
C GLY A 146 -31.01 -16.03 7.56
N ASP A 147 -30.58 -17.30 7.48
CA ASP A 147 -30.67 -18.22 8.61
C ASP A 147 -29.73 -17.75 9.74
N LYS A 148 -30.19 -17.91 10.98
CA LYS A 148 -29.42 -17.69 12.20
C LYS A 148 -29.18 -19.01 12.92
N LEU A 149 -27.92 -19.34 13.16
CA LEU A 149 -27.52 -20.56 13.85
C LEU A 149 -27.39 -20.29 15.37
N ASP A 150 -27.97 -21.14 16.21
CA ASP A 150 -27.91 -20.97 17.67
C ASP A 150 -26.59 -21.47 18.27
N PHE A 151 -25.62 -20.56 18.31
CA PHE A 151 -24.34 -20.79 18.99
C PHE A 151 -24.43 -20.54 20.51
N GLY A 152 -25.53 -19.98 21.03
CA GLY A 152 -25.62 -19.54 22.43
C GLY A 152 -24.78 -18.30 22.74
N ASP A 153 -24.66 -17.96 24.03
CA ASP A 153 -23.75 -16.93 24.55
C ASP A 153 -23.91 -15.50 23.98
N GLY A 154 -25.05 -15.21 23.35
CA GLY A 154 -25.27 -13.93 22.66
C GLY A 154 -24.47 -13.78 21.36
N ILE A 155 -23.94 -14.88 20.82
CA ILE A 155 -23.24 -14.93 19.54
C ILE A 155 -24.27 -14.81 18.41
N ASP A 156 -24.11 -13.83 17.53
CA ASP A 156 -24.91 -13.68 16.31
C ASP A 156 -24.20 -14.39 15.16
N ALA A 157 -24.64 -15.62 14.87
CA ALA A 157 -24.13 -16.46 13.78
C ALA A 157 -25.11 -16.47 12.61
N ALA A 158 -24.81 -15.73 11.54
CA ALA A 158 -25.68 -15.49 10.40
C ALA A 158 -25.11 -16.08 9.11
N ILE A 159 -25.94 -16.77 8.35
CA ILE A 159 -25.59 -17.27 7.01
C ILE A 159 -25.82 -16.16 5.99
N LEU A 160 -24.78 -15.84 5.20
CA LEU A 160 -24.80 -14.77 4.21
C LEU A 160 -24.98 -15.29 2.77
N HIS A 161 -24.60 -16.55 2.52
CA HIS A 161 -24.66 -17.22 1.22
C HIS A 161 -24.72 -18.74 1.44
N PRO A 162 -25.38 -19.52 0.55
CA PRO A 162 -26.13 -19.12 -0.65
C PRO A 162 -27.57 -18.64 -0.38
N SER A 163 -28.13 -17.80 -1.25
CA SER A 163 -29.56 -17.46 -1.22
C SER A 163 -30.39 -18.50 -1.98
N ARG A 164 -31.69 -18.60 -1.71
CA ARG A 164 -32.59 -19.47 -2.50
C ARG A 164 -32.64 -19.06 -3.98
N GLU A 165 -32.59 -17.76 -4.24
CA GLU A 165 -32.53 -17.19 -5.59
C GLU A 165 -31.26 -17.61 -6.34
N TRP A 166 -30.12 -17.71 -5.64
CA TRP A 166 -28.84 -18.13 -6.22
C TRP A 166 -28.93 -19.49 -6.94
N TYR A 167 -29.67 -20.44 -6.36
CA TYR A 167 -29.91 -21.74 -6.99
C TYR A 167 -30.78 -21.63 -8.25
N GLY A 168 -31.83 -20.81 -8.22
CA GLY A 168 -32.69 -20.56 -9.38
C GLY A 168 -31.96 -19.85 -10.52
N LEU A 169 -31.02 -18.93 -10.21
CA LEU A 169 -30.20 -18.23 -11.19
C LEU A 169 -29.20 -19.14 -11.91
N GLN A 170 -28.81 -20.26 -11.30
CA GLN A 170 -27.97 -21.30 -11.92
C GLN A 170 -28.78 -22.36 -12.69
N GLY A 171 -30.09 -22.16 -12.85
CA GLY A 171 -30.96 -23.03 -13.65
C GLY A 171 -31.64 -24.17 -12.89
N GLU A 172 -31.64 -24.15 -11.55
CA GLU A 172 -32.23 -25.22 -10.74
C GLU A 172 -33.64 -24.88 -10.22
N SER A 173 -34.60 -25.77 -10.45
CA SER A 173 -35.89 -25.76 -9.75
C SER A 173 -35.74 -26.36 -8.35
N ILE A 174 -35.75 -25.53 -7.30
CA ILE A 174 -35.88 -26.03 -5.93
C ILE A 174 -37.37 -26.33 -5.67
N ASP A 175 -37.70 -27.60 -5.39
CA ASP A 175 -38.98 -27.93 -4.76
C ASP A 175 -38.97 -27.42 -3.31
N MET A 176 -39.64 -26.30 -3.07
CA MET A 176 -39.73 -25.63 -1.78
C MET A 176 -40.51 -26.43 -0.71
N SER A 177 -41.06 -27.61 -1.05
CA SER A 177 -41.89 -28.42 -0.14
C SER A 177 -41.11 -29.45 0.70
N THR A 178 -39.84 -29.71 0.38
CA THR A 178 -39.03 -30.71 1.10
C THR A 178 -38.04 -30.05 2.07
N GLN A 179 -38.46 -29.87 3.34
CA GLN A 179 -37.51 -29.68 4.46
C GLN A 179 -36.70 -30.95 4.76
N ASP A 180 -37.12 -32.09 4.19
CA ASP A 180 -36.51 -33.40 4.39
C ASP A 180 -35.58 -33.77 3.24
N GLY A 181 -34.33 -33.32 3.29
CA GLY A 181 -33.10 -34.03 2.84
C GLY A 181 -32.98 -34.70 1.46
N ASP A 182 -33.97 -34.65 0.57
CA ASP A 182 -33.96 -35.37 -0.72
C ASP A 182 -33.96 -34.36 -1.87
N VAL A 183 -32.77 -33.89 -2.22
CA VAL A 183 -32.52 -33.08 -3.42
C VAL A 183 -31.61 -33.90 -4.33
N SER A 184 -32.13 -34.40 -5.44
CA SER A 184 -31.36 -35.13 -6.44
C SER A 184 -30.52 -34.15 -7.27
N ALA A 185 -29.19 -34.25 -7.19
CA ALA A 185 -28.29 -33.47 -8.03
C ALA A 185 -28.34 -33.96 -9.49
N THR A 186 -28.48 -33.05 -10.46
CA THR A 186 -28.40 -33.33 -11.89
C THR A 186 -26.96 -33.23 -12.39
N GLU A 187 -26.55 -34.11 -13.31
CA GLU A 187 -25.20 -34.13 -13.89
C GLU A 187 -24.94 -32.89 -14.77
N GLY A 188 -24.22 -31.93 -14.20
CA GLY A 188 -23.45 -30.89 -14.88
C GLY A 188 -22.25 -30.55 -13.99
N GLU A 189 -21.06 -30.29 -14.56
CA GLU A 189 -19.88 -29.88 -13.79
C GLU A 189 -20.08 -28.45 -13.26
N GLU A 190 -20.89 -28.31 -12.20
CA GLU A 190 -21.12 -27.05 -11.53
C GLU A 190 -20.02 -26.72 -10.53
N ASN A 191 -19.68 -25.44 -10.43
CA ASN A 191 -18.66 -24.95 -9.52
C ASN A 191 -19.19 -24.87 -8.07
N LEU A 192 -19.08 -25.98 -7.33
CA LEU A 192 -19.54 -26.11 -5.94
C LEU A 192 -18.94 -25.06 -4.99
N ASN A 193 -17.77 -24.50 -5.31
CA ASN A 193 -17.15 -23.41 -4.55
C ASN A 193 -18.10 -22.23 -4.34
N ASN A 194 -18.84 -21.85 -5.40
CA ASN A 194 -19.80 -20.74 -5.35
C ASN A 194 -21.12 -21.09 -4.66
N PHE A 195 -21.26 -22.30 -4.12
CA PHE A 195 -22.33 -22.66 -3.21
C PHE A 195 -21.85 -22.75 -1.75
N SER A 196 -20.63 -22.32 -1.45
CA SER A 196 -20.08 -22.34 -0.10
C SER A 196 -20.99 -21.65 0.92
N VAL A 197 -21.31 -22.34 2.01
CA VAL A 197 -21.97 -21.72 3.17
C VAL A 197 -21.06 -20.63 3.72
N THR A 198 -21.44 -19.38 3.53
CA THR A 198 -20.71 -18.24 4.11
C THR A 198 -21.32 -17.87 5.45
N LEU A 199 -20.54 -18.04 6.53
CA LEU A 199 -20.95 -17.74 7.89
C LEU A 199 -20.27 -16.45 8.39
N ARG A 200 -21.07 -15.50 8.88
CA ARG A 200 -20.59 -14.44 9.76
C ARG A 200 -20.88 -14.81 11.20
N LEU A 201 -19.88 -14.77 12.05
CA LEU A 201 -20.03 -14.93 13.50
C LEU A 201 -19.63 -13.61 14.17
N GLN A 202 -20.54 -13.03 14.95
CA GLN A 202 -20.26 -11.85 15.75
C GLN A 202 -20.46 -12.15 17.24
N TYR A 203 -19.43 -11.87 18.04
CA TYR A 203 -19.50 -11.91 19.50
C TYR A 203 -19.11 -10.53 20.04
N LYS A 204 -20.13 -9.75 20.43
CA LYS A 204 -20.01 -8.31 20.75
C LYS A 204 -19.29 -7.55 19.62
N ASP A 205 -18.07 -7.06 19.83
CA ASP A 205 -17.31 -6.25 18.88
C ASP A 205 -16.41 -7.10 17.97
N ILE A 206 -16.23 -8.39 18.26
CA ILE A 206 -15.37 -9.28 17.48
C ILE A 206 -16.19 -10.03 16.41
N ILE A 207 -15.72 -9.93 15.16
CA ILE A 207 -16.42 -10.42 13.99
C ILE A 207 -15.51 -11.38 13.21
N TYR A 208 -16.00 -12.59 12.97
CA TYR A 208 -15.38 -13.59 12.12
C TYR A 208 -16.18 -13.76 10.83
N HIS A 209 -15.48 -13.94 9.72
CA HIS A 209 -16.06 -14.17 8.41
C HIS A 209 -15.47 -15.42 7.76
N PHE A 210 -16.33 -16.41 7.50
CA PHE A 210 -15.96 -17.74 6.98
C PHE A 210 -16.68 -18.00 5.65
N PRO A 211 -16.07 -17.68 4.49
CA PRO A 211 -16.70 -17.79 3.17
C PRO A 211 -16.57 -19.17 2.50
N GLY A 212 -15.91 -20.14 3.15
CA GLY A 212 -15.48 -21.38 2.50
C GLY A 212 -14.65 -21.09 1.27
N ASP A 213 -15.02 -21.68 0.14
CA ASP A 213 -14.34 -21.48 -1.14
C ASP A 213 -15.08 -20.55 -2.09
N SER A 214 -15.96 -19.68 -1.57
CA SER A 214 -16.67 -18.68 -2.39
C SER A 214 -15.72 -17.94 -3.33
N GLU A 215 -15.99 -18.01 -4.63
CA GLU A 215 -15.21 -17.29 -5.63
C GLU A 215 -15.87 -15.95 -5.95
N LYS A 216 -15.22 -15.16 -6.81
CA LYS A 216 -15.64 -13.84 -7.25
C LYS A 216 -17.15 -13.71 -7.50
N GLN A 217 -17.76 -14.68 -8.19
CA GLN A 217 -19.20 -14.61 -8.50
C GLN A 217 -20.07 -14.64 -7.23
N ALA A 218 -19.73 -15.48 -6.25
CA ALA A 218 -20.42 -15.51 -4.97
C ALA A 218 -20.12 -14.24 -4.13
N GLU A 219 -18.88 -13.74 -4.17
CA GLU A 219 -18.47 -12.49 -3.52
C GLU A 219 -19.26 -11.29 -4.06
N GLU A 220 -19.34 -11.13 -5.38
CA GLU A 220 -20.12 -10.09 -6.07
C GLU A 220 -21.61 -10.21 -5.76
N HIS A 221 -22.14 -11.44 -5.73
CA HIS A 221 -23.53 -11.67 -5.37
C HIS A 221 -23.80 -11.22 -3.92
N MET A 222 -22.96 -11.62 -2.95
CA MET A 222 -23.09 -11.19 -1.56
C MET A 222 -23.00 -9.67 -1.42
N LEU A 223 -22.08 -9.01 -2.14
CA LEU A 223 -21.97 -7.55 -2.19
C LEU A 223 -23.25 -6.88 -2.70
N LYS A 224 -23.91 -7.50 -3.69
CA LYS A 224 -25.14 -6.97 -4.29
C LYS A 224 -26.37 -7.19 -3.42
N VAL A 225 -26.54 -8.40 -2.86
CA VAL A 225 -27.79 -8.79 -2.19
C VAL A 225 -27.74 -8.65 -0.68
N ASN A 226 -26.56 -8.45 -0.10
CA ASN A 226 -26.36 -8.40 1.35
C ASN A 226 -25.31 -7.36 1.82
N PRO A 227 -25.23 -6.16 1.21
CA PRO A 227 -24.17 -5.20 1.52
C PRO A 227 -24.18 -4.75 2.99
N GLU A 228 -25.32 -4.78 3.66
CA GLU A 228 -25.51 -4.36 5.05
C GLU A 228 -24.94 -5.34 6.09
N ASN A 229 -24.77 -6.62 5.71
CA ASN A 229 -24.18 -7.64 6.59
C ASN A 229 -22.71 -7.93 6.27
N LEU A 230 -22.13 -7.27 5.26
CA LEU A 230 -20.71 -7.29 4.91
C LEU A 230 -20.03 -6.02 5.43
N PHE A 231 -19.53 -6.09 6.65
CA PHE A 231 -18.82 -5.00 7.32
C PHE A 231 -17.43 -5.45 7.80
N PRO A 232 -16.58 -4.53 8.30
CA PRO A 232 -15.24 -4.87 8.72
C PRO A 232 -15.17 -6.05 9.70
N SER A 233 -14.36 -7.06 9.39
CA SER A 233 -14.17 -8.25 10.20
C SER A 233 -12.88 -8.15 11.03
N THR A 234 -12.91 -8.74 12.23
CA THR A 234 -11.70 -8.96 13.02
C THR A 234 -10.88 -10.09 12.39
N VAL A 235 -11.54 -11.19 12.01
CA VAL A 235 -10.90 -12.35 11.40
C VAL A 235 -11.59 -12.74 10.10
N TYR A 236 -10.82 -12.87 9.04
CA TYR A 236 -11.27 -13.37 7.75
C TYR A 236 -10.58 -14.71 7.45
N LYS A 237 -11.35 -15.79 7.35
CA LYS A 237 -10.84 -17.00 6.68
C LYS A 237 -10.77 -16.67 5.20
N VAL A 238 -9.57 -16.59 4.66
CA VAL A 238 -9.35 -16.33 3.24
C VAL A 238 -10.03 -17.39 2.39
N ALA A 239 -10.94 -16.91 1.54
CA ALA A 239 -11.71 -17.74 0.64
C ALA A 239 -10.81 -18.60 -0.26
N HIS A 240 -11.27 -19.83 -0.53
CA HIS A 240 -10.69 -20.73 -1.53
C HIS A 240 -9.17 -20.91 -1.38
N HIS A 241 -8.72 -21.05 -0.13
CA HIS A 241 -7.32 -21.26 0.24
C HIS A 241 -6.37 -20.16 -0.27
N GLY A 242 -6.90 -18.98 -0.65
CA GLY A 242 -6.14 -17.90 -1.29
C GLY A 242 -6.01 -18.04 -2.81
N SER A 243 -6.94 -18.73 -3.48
CA SER A 243 -7.04 -18.80 -4.94
C SER A 243 -7.14 -17.41 -5.57
N LYS A 244 -6.60 -17.26 -6.78
CA LYS A 244 -6.75 -16.05 -7.62
C LYS A 244 -8.20 -15.79 -8.07
N THR A 245 -9.10 -16.75 -7.87
CA THR A 245 -10.53 -16.63 -8.22
C THR A 245 -11.37 -16.02 -7.09
N SER A 246 -10.76 -15.68 -5.96
CA SER A 246 -11.44 -15.24 -4.73
C SER A 246 -10.68 -14.11 -4.04
N SER A 247 -11.27 -13.55 -2.99
CA SER A 247 -10.76 -12.40 -2.25
C SER A 247 -10.51 -11.20 -3.15
N ASP A 248 -11.51 -10.90 -3.99
CA ASP A 248 -11.45 -9.78 -4.91
C ASP A 248 -11.38 -8.45 -4.14
N PRO A 249 -10.69 -7.41 -4.66
CA PRO A 249 -10.48 -6.14 -3.96
C PRO A 249 -11.78 -5.49 -3.43
N GLY A 250 -12.87 -5.53 -4.19
CA GLY A 250 -14.17 -4.99 -3.76
C GLY A 250 -14.75 -5.70 -2.54
N TYR A 251 -14.52 -7.02 -2.43
CA TYR A 251 -14.96 -7.83 -1.30
C TYR A 251 -14.10 -7.56 -0.06
N LEU A 252 -12.78 -7.57 -0.22
CA LEU A 252 -11.83 -7.24 0.85
C LEU A 252 -11.98 -5.80 1.35
N ASN A 253 -12.34 -4.85 0.50
CA ASN A 253 -12.62 -3.48 0.92
C ASN A 253 -13.86 -3.35 1.81
N LYS A 254 -14.84 -4.25 1.68
CA LYS A 254 -15.97 -4.32 2.64
C LYS A 254 -15.57 -5.00 3.94
N LEU A 255 -14.74 -6.04 3.86
CA LEU A 255 -14.32 -6.82 5.03
C LEU A 255 -13.19 -6.19 5.83
N LYS A 256 -12.30 -5.38 5.24
CA LYS A 256 -11.12 -4.73 5.89
C LYS A 256 -10.54 -5.51 7.07
N PRO A 257 -10.12 -6.78 6.86
CA PRO A 257 -9.86 -7.68 7.97
C PRO A 257 -8.70 -7.22 8.84
N ALA A 258 -8.83 -7.31 10.16
CA ALA A 258 -7.68 -7.10 11.04
C ALA A 258 -6.68 -8.28 10.96
N LEU A 259 -7.20 -9.50 10.84
CA LEU A 259 -6.44 -10.73 10.66
C LEU A 259 -7.03 -11.55 9.52
N SER A 260 -6.22 -11.96 8.56
CA SER A 260 -6.59 -12.93 7.52
C SER A 260 -5.89 -14.26 7.77
N VAL A 261 -6.61 -15.39 7.71
CA VAL A 261 -6.04 -16.74 7.87
C VAL A 261 -6.25 -17.54 6.59
N ILE A 262 -5.17 -17.95 5.96
CA ILE A 262 -5.15 -18.81 4.78
C ILE A 262 -4.92 -20.25 5.24
N SER A 263 -5.92 -21.09 5.06
CA SER A 263 -5.75 -22.54 5.23
C SER A 263 -5.24 -23.12 3.92
N CYS A 264 -4.02 -23.64 3.91
CA CYS A 264 -3.38 -24.27 2.76
C CYS A 264 -2.22 -25.17 3.20
N GLY A 265 -1.84 -26.13 2.36
CA GLY A 265 -0.74 -27.07 2.64
C GLY A 265 0.58 -26.66 1.98
N VAL A 266 1.71 -27.00 2.60
CA VAL A 266 3.10 -26.58 2.22
C VAL A 266 3.43 -26.84 0.75
N ASN A 267 2.90 -27.94 0.19
CA ASN A 267 3.14 -28.34 -1.19
C ASN A 267 1.82 -28.70 -1.88
N ASN A 268 0.78 -27.90 -1.65
CA ASN A 268 -0.50 -28.11 -2.31
C ASN A 268 -0.35 -27.99 -3.84
N LYS A 269 -1.05 -28.86 -4.58
CA LYS A 269 -0.91 -28.97 -6.04
C LYS A 269 -1.49 -27.76 -6.79
N PHE A 270 -2.35 -27.00 -6.13
CA PHE A 270 -3.02 -25.82 -6.67
C PHE A 270 -2.13 -24.57 -6.67
N LYS A 271 -0.97 -24.63 -5.98
CA LYS A 271 -0.05 -23.50 -5.77
C LYS A 271 -0.75 -22.32 -5.08
N HIS A 272 -1.65 -22.64 -4.17
CA HIS A 272 -2.30 -21.68 -3.29
C HIS A 272 -1.39 -21.37 -2.08
N PRO A 273 -1.45 -20.16 -1.51
CA PRO A 273 -2.20 -19.00 -2.02
C PRO A 273 -1.55 -18.43 -3.29
N SER A 274 -2.37 -17.84 -4.15
CA SER A 274 -1.87 -17.18 -5.36
C SER A 274 -1.14 -15.87 -5.02
N PRO A 275 -0.08 -15.49 -5.77
CA PRO A 275 0.62 -14.23 -5.52
C PRO A 275 -0.27 -12.99 -5.58
N SER A 276 -1.25 -12.95 -6.49
CA SER A 276 -2.20 -11.84 -6.60
C SER A 276 -3.10 -11.73 -5.37
N THR A 277 -3.59 -12.86 -4.84
CA THR A 277 -4.42 -12.85 -3.62
C THR A 277 -3.62 -12.39 -2.40
N VAL A 278 -2.37 -12.83 -2.28
CA VAL A 278 -1.48 -12.37 -1.19
C VAL A 278 -1.26 -10.85 -1.28
N GLN A 279 -1.07 -10.31 -2.49
CA GLN A 279 -0.93 -8.87 -2.69
C GLN A 279 -2.20 -8.10 -2.31
N ASN A 280 -3.38 -8.59 -2.70
CA ASN A 280 -4.65 -8.00 -2.26
C ASN A 280 -4.75 -7.96 -0.74
N LEU A 281 -4.43 -9.08 -0.07
CA LEU A 281 -4.48 -9.17 1.40
C LEU A 281 -3.46 -8.24 2.06
N GLN A 282 -2.27 -8.03 1.49
CA GLN A 282 -1.31 -7.06 2.01
C GLN A 282 -1.82 -5.61 1.97
N TYR A 283 -2.74 -5.30 1.04
CA TYR A 283 -3.35 -3.98 0.95
C TYR A 283 -4.51 -3.80 1.94
N TYR A 284 -5.35 -4.81 2.12
CA TYR A 284 -6.58 -4.71 2.93
C TYR A 284 -6.48 -5.23 4.36
N SER A 285 -5.53 -6.12 4.65
CA SER A 285 -5.37 -6.79 5.94
C SER A 285 -4.19 -6.24 6.71
N LYS A 286 -4.33 -6.06 8.03
CA LYS A 286 -3.18 -5.69 8.88
C LYS A 286 -2.20 -6.84 9.04
N ASN A 287 -2.73 -8.05 9.22
CA ASN A 287 -1.95 -9.28 9.40
C ASN A 287 -2.52 -10.41 8.54
N THR A 288 -1.65 -11.26 8.02
CA THR A 288 -2.02 -12.47 7.28
C THR A 288 -1.23 -13.65 7.83
N LEU A 289 -1.91 -14.74 8.16
CA LEU A 289 -1.32 -16.01 8.63
C LEU A 289 -1.65 -17.12 7.63
N ARG A 290 -0.78 -18.11 7.53
CA ARG A 290 -0.97 -19.25 6.62
C ARG A 290 -0.70 -20.57 7.33
N THR A 291 -1.58 -21.55 7.24
CA THR A 291 -1.40 -22.81 7.99
C THR A 291 -0.19 -23.63 7.52
N ASP A 292 0.28 -23.45 6.29
CA ASP A 292 1.50 -24.11 5.82
C ASP A 292 2.77 -23.57 6.49
N GLU A 293 2.82 -22.27 6.75
CA GLU A 293 3.94 -21.55 7.37
C GLU A 293 3.80 -21.48 8.89
N ASP A 294 2.62 -21.12 9.37
CA ASP A 294 2.29 -20.81 10.76
C ASP A 294 1.66 -21.98 11.52
N LYS A 295 1.37 -23.08 10.82
CA LYS A 295 0.66 -24.24 11.38
C LYS A 295 -0.72 -23.82 11.87
N THR A 296 -1.24 -24.52 12.87
CA THR A 296 -2.57 -24.24 13.44
C THR A 296 -2.59 -22.83 14.02
N VAL A 297 -3.62 -22.05 13.67
CA VAL A 297 -3.87 -20.71 14.21
C VAL A 297 -5.05 -20.81 15.18
N GLU A 298 -4.88 -20.37 16.42
CA GLU A 298 -5.95 -20.30 17.41
C GLU A 298 -6.20 -18.84 17.77
N THR A 299 -7.47 -18.46 17.91
CA THR A 299 -7.89 -17.14 18.37
C THR A 299 -8.79 -17.29 19.59
N TRP A 300 -8.76 -16.31 20.50
CA TRP A 300 -9.66 -16.27 21.65
C TRP A 300 -10.07 -14.85 22.03
N THR A 301 -11.31 -14.73 22.52
CA THR A 301 -11.89 -13.43 22.86
C THR A 301 -13.02 -13.52 23.88
N ASP A 302 -13.20 -12.45 24.66
CA ASP A 302 -14.38 -12.21 25.52
C ASP A 302 -15.46 -11.36 24.81
N GLY A 303 -15.24 -11.05 23.52
CA GLY A 303 -16.05 -10.21 22.66
C GLY A 303 -15.60 -8.73 22.61
N VAL A 304 -14.60 -8.33 23.39
CA VAL A 304 -14.01 -6.98 23.34
C VAL A 304 -12.52 -7.07 23.05
N GLU A 305 -11.78 -7.88 23.81
CA GLU A 305 -10.36 -8.12 23.56
C GLU A 305 -10.18 -9.28 22.59
N PHE A 306 -9.34 -9.09 21.57
CA PHE A 306 -9.03 -10.12 20.57
C PHE A 306 -7.56 -10.55 20.66
N ASN A 307 -7.34 -11.85 20.77
CA ASN A 307 -6.02 -12.45 20.83
C ASN A 307 -5.91 -13.62 19.85
N TYR A 308 -4.69 -13.91 19.40
CA TYR A 308 -4.41 -15.07 18.56
C TYR A 308 -2.99 -15.61 18.78
N SER A 309 -2.79 -16.88 18.45
CA SER A 309 -1.50 -17.57 18.43
C SER A 309 -1.40 -18.53 17.25
N SER A 310 -0.18 -18.97 16.92
CA SER A 310 0.06 -20.00 15.91
C SER A 310 1.06 -21.06 16.39
N ASN A 311 1.00 -22.28 15.82
CA ASN A 311 1.78 -23.44 16.24
C ASN A 311 3.29 -23.38 15.87
N SER A 312 3.78 -22.22 15.44
CA SER A 312 5.20 -21.90 15.37
C SER A 312 5.92 -21.79 16.74
N THR A 313 5.28 -22.21 17.87
CA THR A 313 5.72 -22.32 19.30
C THR A 313 5.75 -21.00 20.10
N PRO A 314 5.96 -20.93 21.44
CA PRO A 314 6.28 -19.64 22.05
C PRO A 314 7.62 -19.12 21.51
N ASN A 315 7.74 -17.80 21.42
CA ASN A 315 8.96 -17.12 21.06
C ASN A 315 10.10 -17.56 21.99
N ALA A 316 11.26 -17.90 21.42
CA ALA A 316 12.46 -18.25 22.18
C ALA A 316 13.72 -17.77 21.45
N ILE A 317 14.80 -17.47 22.19
CA ILE A 317 16.13 -17.24 21.61
C ILE A 317 16.77 -18.60 21.36
N VAL A 318 17.08 -18.91 20.10
CA VAL A 318 17.64 -20.21 19.69
C VAL A 318 19.16 -20.17 19.50
N SER A 319 19.75 -18.98 19.36
CA SER A 319 21.19 -18.74 19.25
C SER A 319 21.54 -17.32 19.71
N GLY A 320 22.76 -17.11 20.23
CA GLY A 320 23.24 -15.82 20.73
C GLY A 320 22.68 -15.41 22.11
N PRO A 321 22.88 -14.14 22.54
CA PRO A 321 23.57 -13.06 21.82
C PRO A 321 25.09 -13.25 21.72
N VAL A 322 25.65 -13.03 20.53
CA VAL A 322 27.10 -13.00 20.25
C VAL A 322 27.52 -11.59 19.84
N VAL A 323 28.71 -11.15 20.27
CA VAL A 323 29.27 -9.84 19.88
C VAL A 323 30.38 -10.03 18.85
N SER A 324 30.30 -9.30 17.74
CA SER A 324 31.23 -9.33 16.62
C SER A 324 31.60 -7.89 16.18
N GLY A 325 32.49 -7.75 15.19
CA GLY A 325 32.74 -6.45 14.53
C GLY A 325 33.21 -5.31 15.43
N ILE A 326 33.94 -5.61 16.51
CA ILE A 326 34.36 -4.62 17.51
C ILE A 326 35.44 -3.68 16.94
N THR A 327 35.14 -2.38 16.94
CA THR A 327 36.07 -1.30 16.61
C THR A 327 36.19 -0.34 17.81
N PRO A 328 37.00 0.74 17.74
CA PRO A 328 36.99 1.77 18.77
C PRO A 328 35.63 2.48 18.92
N TYR A 329 34.81 2.48 17.87
CA TYR A 329 33.59 3.30 17.76
C TYR A 329 32.30 2.49 17.51
N SER A 330 32.40 1.17 17.36
CA SER A 330 31.26 0.31 17.03
C SER A 330 31.42 -1.13 17.54
N ALA A 331 30.30 -1.84 17.66
CA ALA A 331 30.25 -3.28 17.88
C ALA A 331 28.91 -3.84 17.36
N THR A 332 28.87 -5.09 16.93
CA THR A 332 27.67 -5.75 16.38
C THR A 332 27.20 -6.85 17.32
N ILE A 333 25.90 -6.93 17.60
CA ILE A 333 25.29 -7.94 18.45
C ILE A 333 24.32 -8.78 17.63
N GLU A 334 24.44 -10.11 17.70
CA GLU A 334 23.72 -11.09 16.86
C GLU A 334 23.02 -12.15 17.70
N TRP A 335 21.76 -12.47 17.40
CA TRP A 335 21.00 -13.56 18.03
C TRP A 335 19.91 -14.08 17.09
N GLU A 336 19.31 -15.22 17.37
CA GLU A 336 18.22 -15.79 16.57
C GLU A 336 17.00 -16.09 17.45
N THR A 337 15.80 -15.91 16.90
CA THR A 337 14.55 -16.26 17.57
C THR A 337 13.68 -17.22 16.76
N THR A 338 12.73 -17.89 17.42
CA THR A 338 11.77 -18.79 16.76
C THR A 338 10.65 -18.04 16.03
N HIS A 339 10.44 -16.74 16.31
CA HIS A 339 9.39 -15.92 15.70
C HIS A 339 9.94 -14.64 15.11
N LEU A 340 9.31 -14.16 14.04
CA LEU A 340 9.49 -12.78 13.62
C LEU A 340 9.28 -11.88 14.84
N SER A 341 10.36 -11.24 15.26
CA SER A 341 10.39 -10.45 16.48
C SER A 341 11.03 -9.10 16.23
N THR A 342 10.70 -8.13 17.07
CA THR A 342 11.40 -6.86 17.10
C THR A 342 12.88 -7.07 17.45
N THR A 343 13.74 -6.16 16.99
CA THR A 343 15.18 -6.20 17.30
C THR A 343 15.54 -4.96 18.09
N LYS A 344 15.91 -5.09 19.37
CA LYS A 344 16.31 -3.96 20.21
C LYS A 344 17.47 -4.33 21.11
N VAL A 345 18.36 -3.36 21.31
CA VAL A 345 19.50 -3.44 22.24
C VAL A 345 19.53 -2.18 23.09
N LYS A 346 19.51 -2.35 24.40
CA LYS A 346 19.88 -1.31 25.38
C LYS A 346 21.35 -1.51 25.75
N TYR A 347 22.11 -0.42 25.87
CA TYR A 347 23.53 -0.50 26.17
C TYR A 347 24.03 0.72 26.95
N SER A 348 25.04 0.52 27.80
CA SER A 348 25.63 1.59 28.63
C SER A 348 27.11 1.31 28.87
N ALA A 349 27.94 2.35 28.89
CA ALA A 349 29.30 2.22 29.40
C ALA A 349 29.27 1.75 30.87
N ALA A 350 30.21 0.90 31.25
CA ALA A 350 30.28 0.35 32.60
C ALA A 350 30.37 1.49 33.63
N GLY A 351 29.42 1.53 34.57
CA GLY A 351 29.32 2.58 35.60
C GLY A 351 28.56 3.84 35.18
N ALA A 352 28.01 3.91 33.95
CA ALA A 352 27.14 5.01 33.54
C ALA A 352 25.74 4.90 34.18
N GLY A 353 25.15 6.04 34.55
CA GLY A 353 23.82 6.10 35.20
C GLY A 353 22.63 6.01 34.24
N SER A 354 22.85 5.93 32.92
CA SER A 354 21.80 5.86 31.91
C SER A 354 22.20 4.96 30.74
N ALA A 355 21.28 4.15 30.24
CA ALA A 355 21.47 3.33 29.05
C ALA A 355 20.92 4.02 27.79
N ALA A 356 21.69 3.96 26.70
CA ALA A 356 21.20 4.24 25.37
C ALA A 356 20.43 3.02 24.84
N SER A 357 19.58 3.22 23.83
CA SER A 357 18.90 2.12 23.15
C SER A 357 18.94 2.30 21.64
N LYS A 358 19.11 1.21 20.92
CA LYS A 358 19.01 1.16 19.46
C LYS A 358 18.10 -0.02 19.08
N GLN A 359 17.30 0.17 18.04
CA GLN A 359 16.35 -0.82 17.56
C GLN A 359 16.28 -0.79 16.04
N SER A 360 16.01 -1.94 15.43
CA SER A 360 15.63 -2.04 14.01
C SER A 360 14.12 -1.89 13.87
N SER A 361 13.67 -1.36 12.73
CA SER A 361 12.27 -1.30 12.34
C SER A 361 11.75 -2.62 11.77
N ASP A 362 12.64 -3.52 11.37
CA ASP A 362 12.25 -4.79 10.75
C ASP A 362 12.06 -5.88 11.79
N ASN A 363 11.09 -6.74 11.49
CA ASN A 363 10.87 -7.97 12.22
C ASN A 363 11.59 -9.11 11.51
N GLN A 364 12.37 -9.88 12.26
CA GLN A 364 13.24 -10.90 11.70
C GLN A 364 13.42 -12.07 12.68
N LEU A 365 13.88 -13.21 12.15
CA LEU A 365 14.27 -14.38 12.93
C LEU A 365 15.75 -14.30 13.31
N ASP A 366 16.60 -13.96 12.33
CA ASP A 366 18.02 -13.68 12.55
C ASP A 366 18.18 -12.19 12.89
N HIS A 367 18.47 -11.90 14.14
CA HIS A 367 18.67 -10.56 14.64
C HIS A 367 20.13 -10.18 14.58
N GLN A 368 20.39 -9.00 14.04
CA GLN A 368 21.69 -8.36 14.13
C GLN A 368 21.49 -6.86 14.32
N LEU A 369 22.24 -6.27 15.25
CA LEU A 369 22.19 -4.83 15.50
C LEU A 369 23.58 -4.28 15.79
N THR A 370 24.02 -3.34 14.94
CA THR A 370 25.31 -2.66 15.08
C THR A 370 25.17 -1.40 15.92
N LEU A 371 25.86 -1.34 17.05
CA LEU A 371 26.02 -0.13 17.86
C LEU A 371 27.12 0.74 17.23
N THR A 372 26.86 2.04 17.06
CA THR A 372 27.78 3.02 16.48
C THR A 372 27.92 4.24 17.39
N GLY A 373 29.00 5.02 17.23
CA GLY A 373 29.27 6.20 18.06
C GLY A 373 29.73 5.87 19.49
N LEU A 374 30.31 4.68 19.69
CA LEU A 374 30.84 4.25 20.98
C LEU A 374 32.14 4.99 21.33
N THR A 375 32.51 4.97 22.61
CA THR A 375 33.80 5.50 23.09
C THR A 375 34.90 4.43 23.01
N PRO A 376 36.11 4.76 22.54
CA PRO A 376 37.26 3.84 22.52
C PRO A 376 37.64 3.29 23.90
N ASN A 377 38.27 2.11 23.93
CA ASN A 377 38.78 1.43 25.13
C ASN A 377 37.78 1.35 26.32
N THR A 378 36.49 1.25 26.03
CA THR A 378 35.42 1.34 27.01
C THR A 378 34.64 0.03 27.08
N THR A 379 34.39 -0.48 28.28
CA THR A 379 33.53 -1.64 28.50
C THR A 379 32.07 -1.21 28.49
N TYR A 380 31.23 -1.93 27.76
CA TYR A 380 29.79 -1.73 27.67
C TYR A 380 29.05 -2.96 28.20
N ASN A 381 27.98 -2.70 28.95
CA ASN A 381 26.94 -3.69 29.25
C ASN A 381 25.82 -3.51 28.22
N PHE A 382 25.20 -4.60 27.80
CA PHE A 382 24.03 -4.56 26.94
C PHE A 382 22.95 -5.55 27.36
N GLU A 383 21.72 -5.26 26.95
CA GLU A 383 20.54 -6.11 27.05
C GLU A 383 19.83 -6.10 25.71
N ILE A 384 19.61 -7.28 25.12
CA ILE A 384 18.75 -7.45 23.95
C ILE A 384 17.31 -7.60 24.39
N GLU A 385 16.37 -7.17 23.55
CA GLU A 385 14.93 -7.31 23.74
C GLU A 385 14.29 -7.66 22.38
N SER A 386 13.58 -8.79 22.33
CA SER A 386 12.85 -9.25 21.15
C SER A 386 11.41 -9.57 21.50
N VAL A 387 10.48 -8.83 20.92
CA VAL A 387 9.04 -8.99 21.12
C VAL A 387 8.46 -9.67 19.89
N ALA A 388 7.73 -10.78 20.07
CA ALA A 388 7.11 -11.44 18.92
C ALA A 388 6.09 -10.51 18.25
N VAL A 389 6.13 -10.42 16.92
CA VAL A 389 5.18 -9.59 16.14
C VAL A 389 3.75 -10.05 16.34
N LYS A 390 3.57 -11.37 16.43
CA LYS A 390 2.26 -12.02 16.50
C LYS A 390 1.68 -12.03 17.91
N ASP A 391 2.51 -11.84 18.94
CA ASP A 391 2.09 -11.80 20.34
C ASP A 391 3.04 -10.88 21.14
N ALA A 392 2.59 -9.64 21.36
CA ALA A 392 3.38 -8.62 22.05
C ALA A 392 3.67 -8.96 23.53
N SER A 393 2.99 -9.96 24.11
CA SER A 393 3.29 -10.43 25.47
C SER A 393 4.54 -11.30 25.54
N GLN A 394 4.99 -11.84 24.41
CA GLN A 394 6.16 -12.72 24.31
C GLN A 394 7.43 -11.90 24.11
N ILE A 395 7.96 -11.38 25.21
CA ILE A 395 9.18 -10.61 25.29
C ILE A 395 10.34 -11.52 25.69
N LEU A 396 11.36 -11.58 24.83
CA LEU A 396 12.62 -12.25 25.09
C LEU A 396 13.69 -11.23 25.43
N SER A 397 14.53 -11.55 26.42
CA SER A 397 15.67 -10.71 26.79
C SER A 397 16.88 -11.53 27.17
N ALA A 398 18.06 -11.06 26.80
CA ALA A 398 19.35 -11.60 27.25
C ALA A 398 20.37 -10.48 27.43
N GLN A 399 21.34 -10.66 28.32
CA GLN A 399 22.32 -9.64 28.66
C GLN A 399 23.74 -10.10 28.34
N GLY A 400 24.64 -9.15 28.13
CA GLY A 400 26.05 -9.43 27.91
C GLY A 400 26.93 -8.20 28.08
N THR A 401 28.23 -8.38 27.85
CA THR A 401 29.23 -7.31 27.94
C THR A 401 30.23 -7.41 26.81
N PHE A 402 30.75 -6.28 26.34
CA PHE A 402 31.89 -6.23 25.43
C PHE A 402 32.79 -5.02 25.74
N LYS A 403 34.00 -4.99 25.18
CA LYS A 403 34.92 -3.86 25.32
C LYS A 403 35.32 -3.36 23.95
N THR A 404 35.16 -2.06 23.68
CA THR A 404 35.64 -1.45 22.43
C THR A 404 37.16 -1.46 22.37
N SER A 405 37.69 -1.53 21.15
CA SER A 405 39.13 -1.53 20.90
C SER A 405 39.76 -0.17 21.28
N GLU A 406 41.07 -0.17 21.53
CA GLU A 406 41.81 1.09 21.70
C GLU A 406 41.86 1.88 20.38
N GLU A 407 41.83 3.19 20.48
CA GLU A 407 41.99 4.06 19.31
C GLU A 407 43.44 3.99 18.81
N SER A 408 43.63 3.58 17.56
CA SER A 408 44.95 3.58 16.94
C SER A 408 45.40 5.01 16.64
N ALA A 409 46.71 5.26 16.58
CA ALA A 409 47.26 6.55 16.16
C ALA A 409 46.82 6.98 14.73
N SER A 410 46.32 6.05 13.90
CA SER A 410 45.74 6.34 12.58
C SER A 410 44.25 6.73 12.61
N GLY A 411 43.50 6.42 13.67
CA GLY A 411 42.15 6.93 13.92
C GLY A 411 41.12 6.74 12.80
N VAL A 412 41.01 5.54 12.19
CA VAL A 412 40.07 5.32 11.07
C VAL A 412 38.64 5.64 11.49
N LYS A 413 38.00 6.62 10.81
CA LYS A 413 36.66 7.09 11.16
C LYS A 413 35.85 7.47 9.93
N ILE A 414 34.58 7.07 9.90
CA ILE A 414 33.59 7.64 8.97
C ILE A 414 33.15 9.00 9.51
N THR A 415 33.43 10.07 8.77
CA THR A 415 33.20 11.46 9.21
C THR A 415 31.93 12.08 8.64
N SER A 416 31.45 11.61 7.48
CA SER A 416 30.15 12.01 6.93
C SER A 416 29.54 10.92 6.06
N MET A 417 28.20 10.88 6.04
CA MET A 417 27.38 10.03 5.16
C MET A 417 26.26 10.89 4.60
N ASN A 418 26.24 11.07 3.28
CA ASN A 418 25.30 11.93 2.57
C ASN A 418 24.49 11.10 1.57
N MET A 419 23.21 11.44 1.42
CA MET A 419 22.26 10.79 0.52
C MET A 419 21.59 11.84 -0.38
N SER A 420 21.47 11.52 -1.68
CA SER A 420 20.78 12.36 -2.66
C SER A 420 19.86 11.53 -3.56
N PRO A 421 18.56 11.85 -3.66
CA PRO A 421 17.85 12.89 -2.92
C PRO A 421 17.75 12.58 -1.41
N LYS A 422 17.52 13.61 -0.58
CA LYS A 422 17.35 13.43 0.89
C LYS A 422 16.07 12.68 1.26
N THR A 423 15.01 12.88 0.48
CA THR A 423 13.77 12.10 0.55
C THR A 423 13.80 11.09 -0.58
N SER A 424 13.80 9.81 -0.25
CA SER A 424 13.89 8.73 -1.22
C SER A 424 12.54 8.05 -1.43
N LEU A 425 12.34 7.60 -2.66
CA LEU A 425 11.18 6.85 -3.09
C LEU A 425 11.63 5.44 -3.48
N ILE A 426 10.75 4.46 -3.27
CA ILE A 426 11.03 3.10 -3.77
C ILE A 426 11.19 3.10 -5.29
N TYR A 427 12.03 2.20 -5.78
CA TYR A 427 12.38 2.04 -7.19
C TYR A 427 13.06 3.24 -7.84
N GLU A 428 13.41 4.28 -7.07
CA GLU A 428 14.15 5.43 -7.56
C GLU A 428 15.61 5.38 -7.11
N PRO A 429 16.57 5.69 -8.01
CA PRO A 429 17.98 5.64 -7.67
C PRO A 429 18.35 6.74 -6.67
N VAL A 430 19.12 6.36 -5.67
CA VAL A 430 19.64 7.17 -4.59
C VAL A 430 21.16 7.09 -4.61
N LYS A 431 21.83 8.23 -4.59
CA LYS A 431 23.29 8.30 -4.52
C LYS A 431 23.75 8.47 -3.09
N LEU A 432 24.69 7.64 -2.65
CA LEU A 432 25.28 7.67 -1.32
C LEU A 432 26.75 8.06 -1.41
N VAL A 433 27.20 8.98 -0.55
CA VAL A 433 28.60 9.39 -0.42
C VAL A 433 29.05 9.24 1.01
N VAL A 434 30.13 8.51 1.22
CA VAL A 434 30.73 8.26 2.53
C VAL A 434 32.15 8.81 2.55
N LYS A 435 32.45 9.65 3.55
CA LYS A 435 33.79 10.17 3.78
C LYS A 435 34.44 9.44 4.95
N VAL A 436 35.66 8.97 4.73
CA VAL A 436 36.47 8.19 5.66
C VAL A 436 37.83 8.88 5.85
N GLU A 437 38.23 9.09 7.09
CA GLU A 437 39.54 9.65 7.44
C GLU A 437 40.41 8.57 8.11
N GLY A 438 41.73 8.64 7.91
CA GLY A 438 42.70 7.75 8.54
C GLY A 438 42.80 6.32 7.97
N ALA A 439 41.92 5.94 7.04
CA ALA A 439 41.96 4.63 6.39
C ALA A 439 43.11 4.51 5.37
N PRO A 440 43.75 3.33 5.25
CA PRO A 440 44.69 3.05 4.17
C PRO A 440 44.09 3.35 2.78
N GLU A 441 44.90 3.84 1.84
CA GLU A 441 44.46 4.02 0.46
C GLU A 441 43.90 2.71 -0.11
N LYS A 442 42.79 2.81 -0.87
CA LYS A 442 42.09 1.67 -1.48
C LYS A 442 41.49 0.67 -0.48
N SER A 443 41.34 1.02 0.80
CA SER A 443 40.53 0.24 1.75
C SER A 443 39.15 -0.02 1.17
N LYS A 444 38.59 -1.19 1.48
CA LYS A 444 37.27 -1.61 1.00
C LYS A 444 36.20 -0.92 1.82
N VAL A 445 35.15 -0.43 1.16
CA VAL A 445 33.93 0.06 1.83
C VAL A 445 32.76 -0.76 1.31
N THR A 446 32.09 -1.48 2.21
CA THR A 446 30.90 -2.27 1.89
C THR A 446 29.67 -1.60 2.50
N PHE A 447 28.64 -1.44 1.68
CA PHE A 447 27.35 -0.86 2.03
C PHE A 447 26.32 -1.96 2.28
N TYR A 448 25.64 -1.88 3.42
CA TYR A 448 24.59 -2.81 3.85
C TYR A 448 23.29 -2.07 4.19
N GLU A 449 22.16 -2.71 3.90
CA GLU A 449 20.83 -2.32 4.35
C GLU A 449 20.47 -3.02 5.67
N ASP A 450 20.07 -2.26 6.69
CA ASP A 450 19.54 -2.68 8.00
C ASP A 450 20.50 -3.46 8.93
N SER A 451 21.35 -4.34 8.40
CA SER A 451 22.35 -5.08 9.18
C SER A 451 23.55 -5.56 8.35
N VAL A 452 24.69 -5.77 9.00
CA VAL A 452 25.96 -6.24 8.39
C VAL A 452 25.93 -7.77 8.19
N VAL A 453 25.03 -8.23 7.32
CA VAL A 453 24.94 -9.63 6.86
C VAL A 453 25.05 -9.66 5.34
N GLU A 454 25.66 -10.69 4.76
CA GLU A 454 25.86 -10.77 3.31
C GLU A 454 24.55 -10.67 2.50
N LYS A 455 23.42 -11.17 3.04
CA LYS A 455 22.09 -11.04 2.42
C LYS A 455 21.62 -9.58 2.26
N ASN A 456 22.15 -8.70 3.09
CA ASN A 456 21.81 -7.28 3.17
C ASN A 456 22.86 -6.39 2.49
N LYS A 457 23.89 -6.99 1.87
CA LYS A 457 24.91 -6.25 1.13
C LYS A 457 24.29 -5.61 -0.10
N ALA A 458 24.26 -4.28 -0.11
CA ALA A 458 23.70 -3.49 -1.20
C ALA A 458 24.78 -2.94 -2.16
N GLY A 459 26.05 -2.89 -1.73
CA GLY A 459 27.13 -2.46 -2.62
C GLY A 459 28.53 -2.56 -2.01
N GLU A 460 29.55 -2.43 -2.85
CA GLU A 460 30.95 -2.42 -2.42
C GLU A 460 31.81 -1.58 -3.35
N CYS A 461 32.71 -0.77 -2.80
CA CYS A 461 33.71 -0.04 -3.57
C CYS A 461 35.03 0.09 -2.81
N LYS A 462 36.05 0.68 -3.45
CA LYS A 462 37.31 1.05 -2.80
C LYS A 462 37.32 2.54 -2.49
N LEU A 463 37.99 2.93 -1.41
CA LEU A 463 38.25 4.33 -1.12
C LEU A 463 39.10 4.96 -2.22
N THR A 464 38.69 6.15 -2.65
CA THR A 464 39.51 7.05 -3.48
C THR A 464 40.63 7.67 -2.64
N SER A 465 41.61 8.32 -3.29
CA SER A 465 42.72 9.03 -2.62
C SER A 465 42.27 10.12 -1.64
N GLY A 466 41.06 10.67 -1.83
CA GLY A 466 40.44 11.63 -0.92
C GLY A 466 39.66 11.01 0.25
N GLY A 467 39.69 9.69 0.42
CA GLY A 467 38.91 9.00 1.46
C GLY A 467 37.40 8.96 1.18
N ILE A 468 37.00 8.98 -0.09
CA ILE A 468 35.58 8.99 -0.49
C ILE A 468 35.19 7.64 -1.08
N ALA A 469 34.03 7.13 -0.66
CA ALA A 469 33.29 6.00 -1.26
C ALA A 469 31.92 6.47 -1.78
N LYS A 470 31.50 5.94 -2.94
CA LYS A 470 30.24 6.30 -3.62
C LYS A 470 29.45 5.04 -3.94
N PHE A 471 28.14 5.07 -3.75
CA PHE A 471 27.22 3.98 -4.10
C PHE A 471 25.99 4.50 -4.82
N ASP A 472 25.49 3.73 -5.78
CA ASP A 472 24.15 3.86 -6.34
C ASP A 472 23.26 2.82 -5.67
N TRP A 473 22.17 3.27 -5.07
CA TRP A 473 21.26 2.46 -4.26
C TRP A 473 19.82 2.68 -4.72
N THR A 474 19.07 1.63 -5.04
CA THR A 474 17.66 1.75 -5.41
C THR A 474 16.82 0.98 -4.40
N PRO A 475 16.23 1.64 -3.39
CA PRO A 475 15.46 0.95 -2.36
C PRO A 475 14.21 0.30 -2.96
N GLN A 476 13.88 -0.90 -2.48
CA GLN A 476 12.77 -1.70 -3.00
C GLN A 476 11.55 -1.71 -2.07
N GLN A 477 11.69 -1.22 -0.83
CA GLN A 477 10.65 -1.25 0.18
C GLN A 477 10.41 0.13 0.78
N SER A 478 9.16 0.41 1.15
CA SER A 478 8.79 1.66 1.81
C SER A 478 8.88 1.46 3.31
N LYS A 479 10.03 1.79 3.88
CA LYS A 479 10.30 1.69 5.31
C LYS A 479 11.39 2.68 5.72
N GLN A 480 11.61 2.78 7.02
CA GLN A 480 12.83 3.38 7.53
C GLN A 480 13.96 2.36 7.40
N TYR A 481 14.99 2.69 6.64
CA TYR A 481 16.21 1.90 6.53
C TYR A 481 17.26 2.37 7.53
N GLU A 482 18.06 1.45 8.03
CA GLU A 482 19.37 1.76 8.60
C GLU A 482 20.46 1.43 7.57
N LEU A 483 21.15 2.44 7.02
CA LEU A 483 22.23 2.23 6.06
C LEU A 483 23.55 2.12 6.80
N LEU A 484 24.25 0.99 6.67
CA LEU A 484 25.53 0.75 7.32
C LEU A 484 26.67 0.70 6.31
N PHE A 485 27.81 1.29 6.68
CA PHE A 485 29.02 1.30 5.87
C PHE A 485 30.18 0.72 6.66
N VAL A 486 30.74 -0.37 6.16
CA VAL A 486 31.84 -1.11 6.78
C VAL A 486 33.13 -0.82 6.01
N VAL A 487 34.09 -0.20 6.67
CA VAL A 487 35.43 0.02 6.13
C VAL A 487 36.31 -1.14 6.58
N SER A 488 36.94 -1.84 5.63
CA SER A 488 37.81 -2.98 5.92
C SER A 488 39.13 -2.95 5.15
N ASP A 489 40.14 -3.61 5.72
CA ASP A 489 41.40 -3.95 5.06
C ASP A 489 41.60 -5.46 5.15
N GLY A 490 41.42 -6.15 4.01
CA GLY A 490 41.19 -7.60 3.98
C GLY A 490 39.94 -7.98 4.80
N GLU A 491 40.10 -8.97 5.69
CA GLU A 491 39.06 -9.44 6.62
C GLU A 491 38.92 -8.56 7.87
N LYS A 492 39.86 -7.62 8.10
CA LYS A 492 39.87 -6.78 9.29
C LYS A 492 38.92 -5.60 9.12
N VAL A 493 37.89 -5.53 9.95
CA VAL A 493 37.01 -4.35 10.07
C VAL A 493 37.77 -3.22 10.76
N LEU A 494 37.79 -2.04 10.13
CA LEU A 494 38.47 -0.85 10.62
C LEU A 494 37.50 0.17 11.23
N ALA A 495 36.34 0.37 10.60
CA ALA A 495 35.30 1.28 11.09
C ALA A 495 33.92 0.85 10.58
N ILE A 496 32.88 1.11 11.38
CA ILE A 496 31.49 0.97 10.95
C ILE A 496 30.72 2.26 11.29
N GLY A 497 30.01 2.80 10.30
CA GLY A 497 29.15 3.97 10.44
C GLY A 497 27.73 3.64 9.97
N SER A 498 26.75 4.39 10.48
CA SER A 498 25.34 4.18 10.13
C SER A 498 24.60 5.50 9.96
N MET A 499 23.64 5.55 9.02
CA MET A 499 22.66 6.64 8.90
C MET A 499 21.25 6.08 8.71
N ARG A 500 20.22 6.86 9.04
CA ARG A 500 18.82 6.48 8.79
C ARG A 500 18.31 7.13 7.50
N ALA A 501 17.56 6.37 6.71
CA ALA A 501 16.89 6.88 5.51
C ALA A 501 15.42 6.44 5.52
N MET A 502 14.48 7.39 5.51
CA MET A 502 13.07 7.06 5.32
C MET A 502 12.79 6.96 3.82
N VAL A 503 12.49 5.76 3.34
CA VAL A 503 12.04 5.54 1.97
C VAL A 503 10.53 5.43 1.96
N THR A 504 9.89 6.15 1.05
CA THR A 504 8.43 6.18 0.93
C THR A 504 7.97 5.75 -0.46
N ARG A 505 6.66 5.61 -0.63
CA ARG A 505 6.01 5.48 -1.93
C ARG A 505 5.51 6.85 -2.38
N ARG A 506 5.36 7.03 -3.70
CA ARG A 506 4.62 8.20 -4.20
C ARG A 506 3.15 8.06 -3.81
N LEU A 507 2.58 9.11 -3.23
CA LEU A 507 1.19 9.10 -2.79
C LEU A 507 0.24 9.51 -3.92
N VAL A 508 -0.72 8.66 -4.22
CA VAL A 508 -1.87 8.93 -5.08
C VAL A 508 -3.09 9.09 -4.17
N LEU A 509 -3.83 10.17 -4.33
CA LEU A 509 -5.05 10.40 -3.54
C LEU A 509 -6.28 10.32 -4.45
N CYS A 510 -7.25 9.51 -4.06
CA CYS A 510 -8.55 9.41 -4.70
C CYS A 510 -9.56 10.28 -3.95
N ASP A 511 -10.20 11.21 -4.65
CA ASP A 511 -11.31 11.97 -4.10
C ASP A 511 -12.57 11.10 -3.98
N LEU A 512 -13.10 10.97 -2.76
CA LEU A 512 -14.38 10.31 -2.47
C LEU A 512 -15.36 11.26 -1.75
N ALA A 513 -14.95 12.51 -1.46
CA ALA A 513 -15.70 13.42 -0.60
C ALA A 513 -16.85 14.12 -1.34
N HIS A 514 -16.76 14.28 -2.67
CA HIS A 514 -17.62 15.19 -3.42
C HIS A 514 -18.84 14.54 -4.10
N GLY A 515 -19.36 13.46 -3.53
CA GLY A 515 -20.53 12.76 -4.10
C GLY A 515 -20.22 12.10 -5.45
N ASN A 516 -19.00 11.60 -5.60
CA ASN A 516 -18.46 11.01 -6.82
C ASN A 516 -19.23 9.73 -7.21
N TYR A 517 -19.64 9.63 -8.47
CA TYR A 517 -20.46 8.52 -8.97
C TYR A 517 -19.77 7.14 -8.85
N ASN A 518 -18.42 7.10 -8.78
CA ASN A 518 -17.65 5.86 -8.82
C ASN A 518 -16.75 5.59 -7.62
N ALA A 519 -16.91 6.32 -6.51
CA ALA A 519 -16.04 6.18 -5.33
C ALA A 519 -15.85 4.73 -4.87
N ALA A 520 -16.90 3.90 -4.95
CA ALA A 520 -16.88 2.50 -4.51
C ALA A 520 -16.14 1.52 -5.45
N LYS A 521 -15.70 1.97 -6.63
CA LYS A 521 -15.19 1.10 -7.71
C LYS A 521 -13.69 1.20 -7.97
N TYR A 522 -12.97 2.03 -7.22
CA TYR A 522 -11.54 2.26 -7.40
C TYR A 522 -10.65 1.14 -6.85
N GLU A 523 -11.22 0.13 -6.20
CA GLU A 523 -10.47 -0.83 -5.39
C GLU A 523 -9.42 -1.61 -6.19
N SER A 524 -9.77 -2.12 -7.38
CA SER A 524 -8.79 -2.79 -8.24
C SER A 524 -7.68 -1.84 -8.71
N PHE A 525 -8.04 -0.60 -9.06
CA PHE A 525 -7.08 0.43 -9.44
C PHE A 525 -6.11 0.77 -8.30
N LYS A 526 -6.60 0.91 -7.07
CA LYS A 526 -5.77 1.18 -5.88
C LYS A 526 -4.78 0.06 -5.63
N VAL A 527 -5.24 -1.19 -5.65
CA VAL A 527 -4.39 -2.36 -5.45
C VAL A 527 -3.30 -2.47 -6.52
N ASP A 528 -3.63 -2.22 -7.78
CA ASP A 528 -2.66 -2.30 -8.88
C ASP A 528 -1.60 -1.20 -8.82
N LEU A 529 -1.97 0.01 -8.41
CA LEU A 529 -1.01 1.07 -8.14
C LEU A 529 -0.11 0.72 -6.94
N TYR A 530 -0.70 0.16 -5.87
CA TYR A 530 0.05 -0.27 -4.70
C TYR A 530 1.05 -1.37 -5.03
N SER A 531 0.66 -2.39 -5.79
CA SER A 531 1.56 -3.49 -6.17
C SER A 531 2.75 -3.02 -7.04
N ARG A 532 2.63 -1.84 -7.67
CA ARG A 532 3.66 -1.26 -8.55
C ARG A 532 4.39 -0.04 -7.97
N GLY A 533 4.21 0.19 -6.67
CA GLY A 533 5.08 1.09 -5.92
C GLY A 533 4.49 2.46 -5.58
N PHE A 534 3.19 2.64 -5.75
CA PHE A 534 2.48 3.79 -5.20
C PHE A 534 1.93 3.47 -3.80
N GLU A 535 1.68 4.52 -3.04
CA GLU A 535 0.76 4.52 -1.92
C GLU A 535 -0.54 5.10 -2.44
N VAL A 536 -1.69 4.53 -2.08
CA VAL A 536 -2.99 5.04 -2.55
C VAL A 536 -3.89 5.27 -1.36
N GLY A 537 -4.34 6.51 -1.19
CA GLY A 537 -5.19 6.93 -0.09
C GLY A 537 -6.49 7.57 -0.56
N ASP A 538 -7.47 7.63 0.33
CA ASP A 538 -8.78 8.19 0.08
C ASP A 538 -8.95 9.56 0.77
N ILE A 539 -9.59 10.48 0.05
CA ILE A 539 -10.03 11.76 0.60
C ILE A 539 -11.53 11.65 0.85
N ASN A 540 -11.94 11.60 2.11
CA ASN A 540 -13.35 11.51 2.54
C ASN A 540 -13.89 12.84 3.09
N GLU A 541 -13.05 13.88 3.10
CA GLU A 541 -13.38 15.23 3.55
C GLU A 541 -12.97 16.26 2.49
N ARG A 542 -13.36 17.51 2.66
CA ARG A 542 -12.98 18.64 1.79
C ARG A 542 -11.46 18.68 1.52
N ILE A 543 -11.09 19.01 0.29
CA ILE A 543 -9.68 19.07 -0.14
C ILE A 543 -9.00 20.32 0.42
N THR A 544 -7.94 20.14 1.21
CA THR A 544 -7.13 21.23 1.76
C THR A 544 -5.68 21.14 1.30
N ALA A 545 -4.92 22.23 1.47
CA ALA A 545 -3.48 22.20 1.21
C ALA A 545 -2.75 21.14 2.06
N ASN A 546 -3.23 20.85 3.27
CA ASN A 546 -2.68 19.78 4.11
C ASN A 546 -3.05 18.39 3.57
N THR A 547 -4.24 18.22 3.00
CA THR A 547 -4.66 16.99 2.33
C THR A 547 -3.70 16.64 1.19
N LEU A 548 -3.29 17.62 0.37
CA LEU A 548 -2.45 17.40 -0.81
C LEU A 548 -0.93 17.51 -0.58
N LYS A 549 -0.47 17.81 0.65
CA LYS A 549 0.94 18.22 0.90
C LYS A 549 2.01 17.23 0.43
N ASN A 550 1.70 15.94 0.40
CA ASN A 550 2.61 14.86 0.00
C ASN A 550 2.09 14.07 -1.21
N ALA A 551 0.95 14.48 -1.78
CA ALA A 551 0.40 13.81 -2.94
C ALA A 551 1.29 14.07 -4.15
N ALA A 552 1.49 13.05 -4.98
CA ALA A 552 2.05 13.18 -6.32
C ALA A 552 0.92 13.32 -7.35
N VAL A 553 -0.17 12.59 -7.15
CA VAL A 553 -1.34 12.60 -8.04
C VAL A 553 -2.63 12.74 -7.24
N LEU A 554 -3.53 13.58 -7.72
CA LEU A 554 -4.93 13.64 -7.29
C LEU A 554 -5.80 13.00 -8.39
N VAL A 555 -6.60 12.00 -8.03
CA VAL A 555 -7.55 11.31 -8.90
C VAL A 555 -8.96 11.75 -8.52
N MET A 556 -9.71 12.23 -9.50
CA MET A 556 -11.08 12.71 -9.32
C MET A 556 -11.98 12.19 -10.43
N SER A 557 -13.24 11.98 -10.08
CA SER A 557 -14.30 11.82 -11.08
C SER A 557 -15.31 12.96 -10.97
N GLU A 558 -16.31 12.95 -11.83
CA GLU A 558 -17.45 13.88 -11.74
C GLU A 558 -18.05 13.89 -10.33
N PHE A 559 -18.38 15.10 -9.88
CA PHE A 559 -18.82 15.36 -8.52
C PHE A 559 -20.17 16.08 -8.49
N ALA A 560 -20.83 16.09 -7.33
CA ALA A 560 -22.12 16.73 -7.16
C ALA A 560 -22.04 18.26 -7.38
N THR A 561 -23.04 18.86 -8.01
CA THR A 561 -23.17 20.32 -8.16
C THR A 561 -23.82 21.02 -6.95
N THR A 562 -24.13 20.26 -5.91
CA THR A 562 -24.77 20.73 -4.67
C THR A 562 -23.71 21.20 -3.66
N GLU A 563 -24.12 21.47 -2.41
CA GLU A 563 -23.20 21.81 -1.32
C GLU A 563 -22.10 20.76 -1.12
N ALA A 564 -22.36 19.48 -1.45
CA ALA A 564 -21.35 18.41 -1.40
C ALA A 564 -20.25 18.52 -2.48
N GLY A 565 -20.42 19.39 -3.50
CA GLY A 565 -19.45 19.62 -4.56
C GLY A 565 -18.25 20.49 -4.17
N LEU A 566 -17.28 20.61 -5.09
CA LEU A 566 -16.12 21.46 -4.90
C LEU A 566 -16.49 22.94 -4.79
N ASN A 567 -15.91 23.62 -3.81
CA ASN A 567 -16.01 25.07 -3.68
C ASN A 567 -14.77 25.81 -4.22
N ALA A 568 -14.83 27.15 -4.24
CA ALA A 568 -13.75 27.99 -4.77
C ALA A 568 -12.42 27.84 -4.02
N ALA A 569 -12.43 27.57 -2.72
CA ALA A 569 -11.20 27.38 -1.93
C ALA A 569 -10.50 26.07 -2.33
N GLU A 570 -11.27 24.99 -2.53
CA GLU A 570 -10.75 23.69 -2.97
C GLU A 570 -10.18 23.78 -4.39
N LEU A 571 -10.89 24.46 -5.30
CA LEU A 571 -10.39 24.75 -6.65
C LEU A 571 -9.07 25.55 -6.62
N GLY A 572 -8.93 26.51 -5.70
CA GLY A 572 -7.68 27.23 -5.49
C GLY A 572 -6.54 26.35 -4.97
N VAL A 573 -6.84 25.41 -4.08
CA VAL A 573 -5.88 24.42 -3.57
C VAL A 573 -5.42 23.47 -4.68
N ILE A 574 -6.35 22.94 -5.48
CA ILE A 574 -6.05 22.05 -6.61
C ILE A 574 -5.17 22.77 -7.63
N LYS A 575 -5.49 24.03 -7.96
CA LYS A 575 -4.65 24.85 -8.83
C LYS A 575 -3.23 24.97 -8.29
N LYS A 576 -3.10 25.33 -7.01
CA LYS A 576 -1.77 25.48 -6.38
C LYS A 576 -0.99 24.17 -6.37
N PHE A 577 -1.66 23.04 -6.16
CA PHE A 577 -1.06 21.72 -6.23
C PHE A 577 -0.48 21.44 -7.62
N VAL A 578 -1.25 21.70 -8.68
CA VAL A 578 -0.81 21.53 -10.08
C VAL A 578 0.29 22.53 -10.46
N ASP A 579 0.17 23.80 -10.08
CA ASP A 579 1.19 24.84 -10.30
C ASP A 579 2.56 24.45 -9.68
N ASN A 580 2.54 23.66 -8.60
CA ASN A 580 3.72 23.17 -7.90
C ASN A 580 4.23 21.80 -8.42
N GLY A 581 3.76 21.35 -9.59
CA GLY A 581 4.22 20.11 -10.22
C GLY A 581 3.37 18.88 -9.93
N GLY A 582 2.24 19.02 -9.23
CA GLY A 582 1.31 17.92 -8.97
C GLY A 582 0.63 17.41 -10.25
N GLY A 583 0.33 16.11 -10.26
CA GLY A 583 -0.42 15.44 -11.33
C GLY A 583 -1.92 15.36 -11.02
N LEU A 584 -2.76 15.54 -12.02
CA LEU A 584 -4.21 15.41 -11.91
C LEU A 584 -4.72 14.34 -12.88
N LEU A 585 -5.49 13.36 -12.39
CA LEU A 585 -6.23 12.41 -13.22
C LEU A 585 -7.72 12.68 -13.05
N LEU A 586 -8.37 13.12 -14.12
CA LEU A 586 -9.81 13.39 -14.14
C LEU A 586 -10.54 12.34 -14.96
N LEU A 587 -11.67 11.87 -14.46
CA LEU A 587 -12.42 10.76 -15.05
C LEU A 587 -13.87 11.20 -15.28
N SER A 588 -14.29 11.22 -16.54
CA SER A 588 -15.68 11.49 -16.91
C SER A 588 -16.28 10.26 -17.60
N ARG A 589 -17.58 10.28 -17.79
CA ARG A 589 -18.33 9.44 -18.74
C ARG A 589 -19.16 10.31 -19.68
N ALA A 590 -19.61 9.69 -20.77
CA ALA A 590 -20.65 10.27 -21.62
C ALA A 590 -21.96 10.46 -20.85
N ASP A 591 -22.73 11.47 -21.24
CA ASP A 591 -24.02 11.78 -20.62
C ASP A 591 -25.17 10.95 -21.19
N PHE A 592 -25.01 9.63 -21.17
CA PHE A 592 -26.06 8.73 -21.63
C PHE A 592 -27.30 8.85 -20.72
N GLY A 593 -28.34 9.55 -21.17
CA GLY A 593 -29.61 9.70 -20.46
C GLY A 593 -29.60 10.71 -19.31
N ASN A 594 -28.74 11.73 -19.35
CA ASN A 594 -28.63 12.81 -18.35
C ASN A 594 -28.22 12.33 -16.94
N TYR A 595 -27.23 11.43 -16.90
CA TYR A 595 -26.68 10.87 -15.67
C TYR A 595 -25.25 11.36 -15.37
N SER A 596 -24.57 12.08 -16.26
CA SER A 596 -23.22 12.62 -16.07
C SER A 596 -23.21 14.16 -16.02
N GLN A 597 -22.11 14.74 -15.56
CA GLN A 597 -21.92 16.18 -15.41
C GLN A 597 -20.47 16.59 -15.76
N PRO A 598 -20.00 16.40 -17.01
CA PRO A 598 -18.62 16.70 -17.43
C PRO A 598 -18.23 18.18 -17.20
N GLN A 599 -19.19 19.09 -17.18
CA GLN A 599 -19.01 20.51 -16.83
C GLN A 599 -18.34 20.72 -15.46
N THR A 600 -18.53 19.79 -14.51
CA THR A 600 -17.91 19.88 -13.18
C THR A 600 -16.39 19.75 -13.27
N LEU A 601 -15.90 18.80 -14.06
CA LEU A 601 -14.48 18.59 -14.33
C LEU A 601 -13.90 19.65 -15.27
N ASN A 602 -14.69 20.14 -16.23
CA ASN A 602 -14.28 21.25 -17.09
C ASN A 602 -13.98 22.53 -16.28
N LYS A 603 -14.70 22.80 -15.18
CA LYS A 603 -14.35 23.90 -14.25
C LYS A 603 -12.98 23.71 -13.60
N VAL A 604 -12.60 22.48 -13.28
CA VAL A 604 -11.26 22.18 -12.74
C VAL A 604 -10.20 22.44 -13.81
N LEU A 605 -10.43 21.96 -15.04
CA LEU A 605 -9.54 22.18 -16.19
C LEU A 605 -9.35 23.68 -16.50
N GLU A 606 -10.43 24.46 -16.44
CA GLU A 606 -10.38 25.92 -16.56
C GLU A 606 -9.54 26.58 -15.46
N GLN A 607 -9.79 26.18 -14.21
CA GLN A 607 -9.11 26.75 -13.04
C GLN A 607 -7.59 26.54 -13.10
N ILE A 608 -7.14 25.37 -13.58
CA ILE A 608 -5.71 25.05 -13.74
C ILE A 608 -5.10 25.59 -15.04
N GLY A 609 -5.92 26.19 -15.92
CA GLY A 609 -5.48 26.74 -17.20
C GLY A 609 -5.19 25.68 -18.27
N SER A 610 -5.83 24.52 -18.19
CA SER A 610 -5.69 23.47 -19.20
C SER A 610 -6.46 23.82 -20.49
N ASN A 611 -5.92 23.36 -21.61
CA ASN A 611 -6.52 23.46 -22.93
C ASN A 611 -7.44 22.26 -23.27
N ILE A 612 -7.60 21.28 -22.39
CA ILE A 612 -8.46 20.10 -22.61
C ILE A 612 -9.87 20.36 -22.07
N ARG A 613 -10.91 19.83 -22.72
CA ARG A 613 -12.29 19.78 -22.21
C ARG A 613 -12.90 18.41 -22.45
N PHE A 614 -13.69 17.93 -21.49
CA PHE A 614 -14.59 16.80 -21.67
C PHE A 614 -15.72 17.19 -22.62
N ASN A 615 -15.99 16.32 -23.59
CA ASN A 615 -17.22 16.36 -24.40
C ASN A 615 -18.35 15.63 -23.67
N ASP A 616 -19.59 15.94 -24.00
CA ASP A 616 -20.77 15.28 -23.45
C ASP A 616 -21.16 13.99 -24.20
N ASP A 617 -20.78 13.89 -25.48
CA ASP A 617 -21.22 12.84 -26.39
C ASP A 617 -20.62 11.45 -26.11
N GLU A 618 -21.38 10.40 -26.40
CA GLU A 618 -20.92 9.00 -26.31
C GLU A 618 -20.05 8.62 -27.51
N VAL A 619 -18.93 7.97 -27.22
CA VAL A 619 -18.03 7.37 -28.21
C VAL A 619 -18.50 5.95 -28.52
N MET A 620 -18.56 5.63 -29.81
CA MET A 620 -19.05 4.37 -30.35
C MET A 620 -18.00 3.73 -31.25
N ASP A 621 -17.79 2.42 -31.08
CA ASP A 621 -16.94 1.58 -31.93
C ASP A 621 -17.75 0.34 -32.36
N PRO A 622 -18.23 0.29 -33.62
CA PRO A 622 -19.10 -0.79 -34.07
C PRO A 622 -18.35 -2.07 -34.47
N THR A 623 -17.03 -2.04 -34.68
CA THR A 623 -16.26 -3.20 -35.13
C THR A 623 -15.65 -4.01 -33.98
N ASN A 624 -15.18 -3.34 -32.93
CA ASN A 624 -14.49 -4.01 -31.83
C ASN A 624 -15.38 -4.26 -30.61
N SER A 625 -16.55 -3.63 -30.52
CA SER A 625 -17.51 -3.86 -29.43
C SER A 625 -18.15 -5.27 -29.50
N PRO A 626 -18.49 -5.92 -28.37
CA PRO A 626 -19.09 -7.26 -28.36
C PRO A 626 -20.57 -7.20 -28.73
N GLY A 627 -20.86 -7.03 -30.02
CA GLY A 627 -22.21 -7.10 -30.61
C GLY A 627 -23.11 -5.89 -30.32
N GLN A 628 -24.19 -5.79 -31.10
CA GLN A 628 -25.10 -4.63 -31.15
C GLN A 628 -25.78 -4.24 -29.81
N ASN A 629 -25.70 -5.06 -28.77
CA ASN A 629 -26.30 -4.82 -27.45
C ASN A 629 -25.31 -4.32 -26.37
N MET A 630 -24.04 -4.07 -26.72
CA MET A 630 -22.99 -3.62 -25.80
C MET A 630 -22.26 -2.36 -26.30
N ALA A 631 -23.00 -1.43 -26.91
CA ALA A 631 -22.53 -0.16 -27.45
C ALA A 631 -21.66 0.69 -26.47
N TYR A 632 -21.86 0.51 -25.17
CA TYR A 632 -21.13 1.24 -24.12
C TYR A 632 -19.75 0.64 -23.79
N LEU A 633 -19.28 -0.42 -24.46
CA LEU A 633 -18.02 -1.11 -24.13
C LEU A 633 -17.05 -1.12 -25.33
N LEU A 634 -16.03 -0.27 -25.27
CA LEU A 634 -15.07 -0.01 -26.36
C LEU A 634 -13.74 -0.73 -26.10
N PHE A 635 -13.14 -1.26 -27.16
CA PHE A 635 -11.80 -1.86 -27.13
C PHE A 635 -10.82 -0.91 -27.79
N MET A 636 -9.93 -0.32 -26.99
CA MET A 636 -8.97 0.66 -27.48
C MET A 636 -7.65 -0.01 -27.78
N HIS A 637 -7.04 0.35 -28.92
CA HIS A 637 -5.81 -0.25 -29.42
C HIS A 637 -4.74 0.79 -29.84
N GLN A 638 -5.09 2.07 -29.90
CA GLN A 638 -4.19 3.13 -30.34
C GLN A 638 -3.76 3.97 -29.14
N PHE A 639 -2.45 4.03 -28.89
CA PHE A 639 -1.88 4.65 -27.68
C PHE A 639 -0.68 5.55 -28.00
N GLU A 640 -0.53 6.61 -27.21
CA GLU A 640 0.65 7.49 -27.22
C GLU A 640 1.84 6.78 -26.54
N LYS A 641 2.80 6.34 -27.35
CA LYS A 641 3.94 5.53 -26.91
C LYS A 641 4.94 6.28 -26.01
N SER A 642 4.88 7.60 -25.93
CA SER A 642 5.69 8.37 -24.97
C SER A 642 5.15 8.31 -23.54
N ILE A 643 3.90 7.89 -23.35
CA ILE A 643 3.25 7.72 -22.04
C ILE A 643 2.99 6.24 -21.77
N ILE A 644 2.47 5.52 -22.76
CA ILE A 644 1.99 4.14 -22.62
C ILE A 644 3.06 3.13 -23.06
N SER A 645 3.30 2.13 -22.22
CA SER A 645 4.26 1.07 -22.48
C SER A 645 3.84 0.17 -23.64
N PRO A 646 4.80 -0.46 -24.35
CA PRO A 646 4.51 -1.40 -25.44
C PRO A 646 3.80 -2.68 -24.98
N ASP A 647 3.71 -2.93 -23.67
CA ASP A 647 3.01 -4.07 -23.10
C ASP A 647 1.47 -3.90 -23.17
N VAL A 648 0.99 -2.66 -23.30
CA VAL A 648 -0.42 -2.36 -23.53
C VAL A 648 -0.73 -2.51 -25.01
N LYS A 649 -1.46 -3.58 -25.35
CA LYS A 649 -1.92 -3.87 -26.72
C LYS A 649 -3.42 -3.61 -26.88
N MET A 650 -4.15 -3.68 -25.78
CA MET A 650 -5.58 -3.43 -25.71
C MET A 650 -5.96 -3.00 -24.30
N MET A 651 -6.89 -2.06 -24.21
CA MET A 651 -7.61 -1.75 -22.98
C MET A 651 -9.11 -1.69 -23.24
N ILE A 652 -9.88 -1.87 -22.18
CA ILE A 652 -11.34 -1.87 -22.24
C ILE A 652 -11.85 -0.60 -21.57
N VAL A 653 -12.74 0.08 -22.28
CA VAL A 653 -13.31 1.35 -21.88
C VAL A 653 -14.82 1.22 -21.81
N LYS A 654 -15.43 1.82 -20.78
CA LYS A 654 -16.88 1.75 -20.57
C LYS A 654 -17.51 3.14 -20.53
N GLY A 655 -18.55 3.37 -21.36
CA GLY A 655 -19.39 4.56 -21.38
C GLY A 655 -18.61 5.84 -21.63
N SER A 656 -17.79 5.84 -22.69
CA SER A 656 -16.78 6.88 -22.88
C SER A 656 -17.33 8.14 -23.55
N SER A 657 -16.93 9.30 -23.03
CA SER A 657 -16.91 10.57 -23.75
C SER A 657 -15.64 10.73 -24.58
N SER A 658 -15.61 11.74 -25.45
CA SER A 658 -14.42 12.21 -26.17
C SER A 658 -13.83 13.48 -25.56
N MET A 659 -12.63 13.89 -26.00
CA MET A 659 -11.97 15.13 -25.57
C MET A 659 -12.07 16.22 -26.63
N LEU A 660 -12.14 17.47 -26.19
CA LEU A 660 -12.12 18.69 -27.01
C LEU A 660 -11.00 19.62 -26.53
N ASN A 661 -10.70 20.65 -27.31
CA ASN A 661 -9.87 21.76 -26.85
C ASN A 661 -10.69 22.81 -26.06
N ALA A 662 -10.01 23.77 -25.44
CA ALA A 662 -10.62 24.83 -24.62
C ALA A 662 -11.60 25.76 -25.37
N LYS A 663 -11.72 25.65 -26.69
CA LYS A 663 -12.71 26.37 -27.50
C LYS A 663 -13.92 25.50 -27.84
N MET A 664 -14.06 24.32 -27.21
CA MET A 664 -15.07 23.31 -27.52
C MET A 664 -15.02 22.91 -29.00
N LYS A 665 -13.80 22.69 -29.52
CA LYS A 665 -13.53 22.18 -30.87
C LYS A 665 -12.67 20.92 -30.80
N LEU A 666 -12.68 20.16 -31.90
CA LEU A 666 -11.86 18.96 -32.04
C LEU A 666 -10.39 19.27 -31.75
N ILE A 667 -9.72 18.35 -31.07
CA ILE A 667 -8.27 18.41 -30.86
C ILE A 667 -7.58 18.09 -32.17
N THR A 668 -6.65 18.93 -32.58
CA THR A 668 -5.89 18.79 -33.82
C THR A 668 -4.39 18.88 -33.55
N ALA A 669 -3.57 18.58 -34.57
CA ALA A 669 -2.12 18.79 -34.48
C ALA A 669 -1.70 20.26 -34.25
N ALA A 670 -2.62 21.22 -34.38
CA ALA A 670 -2.36 22.62 -34.04
C ALA A 670 -2.36 22.87 -32.52
N ASP A 671 -3.02 22.01 -31.74
CA ASP A 671 -3.13 22.10 -30.28
C ASP A 671 -1.88 21.51 -29.61
N LYS A 672 -0.73 22.15 -29.81
CA LYS A 672 0.61 21.61 -29.49
C LYS A 672 0.87 21.25 -28.02
N THR A 673 0.01 21.69 -27.10
CA THR A 673 0.15 21.38 -25.66
C THR A 673 -0.65 20.15 -25.24
N ILE A 674 -1.63 19.75 -26.04
CA ILE A 674 -2.49 18.60 -25.77
C ILE A 674 -1.83 17.35 -26.37
N ILE A 675 -1.67 16.33 -25.55
CA ILE A 675 -1.14 15.02 -25.88
C ILE A 675 -2.32 14.07 -25.91
N PRO A 676 -2.81 13.62 -27.08
CA PRO A 676 -3.92 12.68 -27.08
C PRO A 676 -3.37 11.28 -26.80
N ILE A 677 -3.74 10.73 -25.63
CA ILE A 677 -3.15 9.53 -25.02
C ILE A 677 -3.72 8.27 -25.68
N THR A 678 -5.01 8.26 -25.99
CA THR A 678 -5.65 7.18 -26.75
C THR A 678 -6.71 7.70 -27.71
N TYR A 679 -6.86 7.01 -28.83
CA TYR A 679 -7.77 7.36 -29.92
C TYR A 679 -8.61 6.16 -30.31
N GLY A 680 -9.82 6.45 -30.78
CA GLY A 680 -10.57 5.50 -31.59
C GLY A 680 -9.82 5.10 -32.85
N ASP A 681 -10.19 3.96 -33.41
CA ASP A 681 -9.75 3.51 -34.73
C ASP A 681 -10.55 4.14 -35.87
N ASP A 682 -10.47 3.57 -37.07
CA ASP A 682 -10.92 4.22 -38.31
C ASP A 682 -12.45 4.37 -38.41
N ASP A 683 -13.21 3.57 -37.69
CA ASP A 683 -14.68 3.58 -37.66
C ASP A 683 -15.28 4.04 -36.33
N THR A 684 -14.44 4.48 -35.38
CA THR A 684 -14.91 5.11 -34.15
C THR A 684 -15.60 6.45 -34.45
N TYR A 685 -16.76 6.69 -33.83
CA TYR A 685 -17.53 7.94 -33.98
C TYR A 685 -18.17 8.38 -32.66
N THR A 686 -18.77 9.57 -32.62
CA THR A 686 -19.50 10.07 -31.44
C THR A 686 -20.99 10.26 -31.75
N ILE A 687 -21.85 10.09 -30.75
CA ILE A 687 -23.28 10.35 -30.83
C ILE A 687 -23.76 11.19 -29.64
N ASP A 688 -24.65 12.13 -29.94
CA ASP A 688 -25.46 12.84 -28.94
C ASP A 688 -26.52 11.86 -28.41
N SER A 689 -26.26 11.28 -27.25
CA SER A 689 -26.99 10.11 -26.73
C SER A 689 -28.26 10.46 -25.97
N ASP A 690 -28.32 11.64 -25.36
CA ASP A 690 -29.51 12.16 -24.70
C ASP A 690 -30.34 13.07 -25.62
N ASN A 691 -29.79 13.42 -26.79
CA ASN A 691 -30.42 14.21 -27.84
C ASN A 691 -30.74 15.64 -27.35
N ALA A 692 -29.89 16.19 -26.48
CA ALA A 692 -29.98 17.54 -25.94
C ALA A 692 -29.28 18.61 -26.81
N GLY A 693 -28.40 18.20 -27.72
CA GLY A 693 -27.69 19.10 -28.64
C GLY A 693 -26.66 20.01 -27.97
N ASP A 694 -26.18 19.63 -26.80
CA ASP A 694 -25.18 20.33 -25.98
C ASP A 694 -23.75 19.77 -26.14
N GLY A 695 -23.60 18.60 -26.79
CA GLY A 695 -22.32 18.01 -27.19
C GLY A 695 -21.75 18.50 -28.55
N VAL A 696 -20.51 18.12 -28.83
CA VAL A 696 -19.82 18.37 -30.11
C VAL A 696 -19.55 17.07 -30.85
N VAL A 697 -20.42 16.76 -31.81
CA VAL A 697 -20.29 15.55 -32.64
C VAL A 697 -19.07 15.65 -33.56
N TYR A 698 -18.19 14.65 -33.47
CA TYR A 698 -17.06 14.46 -34.36
C TYR A 698 -17.55 14.08 -35.78
N PRO A 699 -17.05 14.74 -36.84
CA PRO A 699 -17.38 14.34 -38.21
C PRO A 699 -16.91 12.91 -38.49
N ALA A 700 -17.71 12.15 -39.26
CA ALA A 700 -17.38 10.78 -39.64
C ALA A 700 -15.97 10.66 -40.25
N GLY A 701 -15.22 9.64 -39.81
CA GLY A 701 -13.83 9.39 -40.23
C GLY A 701 -12.78 10.29 -39.56
N SER A 702 -13.17 11.13 -38.61
CA SER A 702 -12.22 11.88 -37.78
C SER A 702 -11.66 11.00 -36.67
N LYS A 703 -10.38 11.19 -36.32
CA LYS A 703 -9.80 10.52 -35.15
C LYS A 703 -10.45 11.07 -33.87
N VAL A 704 -11.22 10.23 -33.20
CA VAL A 704 -11.84 10.56 -31.92
C VAL A 704 -10.79 10.43 -30.82
N VAL A 705 -10.45 11.54 -30.17
CA VAL A 705 -9.59 11.52 -28.97
C VAL A 705 -10.43 11.11 -27.79
N VAL A 706 -10.06 10.00 -27.13
CA VAL A 706 -10.79 9.44 -26.00
C VAL A 706 -10.17 9.86 -24.68
N ASP A 707 -8.85 9.73 -24.56
CA ASP A 707 -8.08 10.23 -23.42
C ASP A 707 -7.05 11.24 -23.89
N ALA A 708 -6.84 12.28 -23.10
CA ALA A 708 -5.84 13.30 -23.38
C ALA A 708 -5.08 13.70 -22.12
N GLY A 709 -3.86 14.19 -22.31
CA GLY A 709 -3.02 14.76 -21.27
C GLY A 709 -2.39 16.08 -21.70
N GLU A 710 -1.92 16.85 -20.72
CA GLU A 710 -1.26 18.13 -20.97
C GLU A 710 -0.19 18.38 -19.90
N ILE A 711 0.90 19.02 -20.32
CA ILE A 711 1.93 19.54 -19.42
C ILE A 711 1.73 21.04 -19.30
N LEU A 712 1.46 21.51 -18.08
CA LEU A 712 1.15 22.91 -17.81
C LEU A 712 2.43 23.74 -17.59
N PRO A 713 2.39 25.08 -17.74
CA PRO A 713 3.58 25.93 -17.64
C PRO A 713 4.40 25.78 -16.34
N GLY A 714 3.72 25.48 -15.22
CA GLY A 714 4.33 25.23 -13.91
C GLY A 714 5.05 23.87 -13.79
N GLY A 715 4.94 23.00 -14.80
CA GLY A 715 5.50 21.65 -14.79
C GLY A 715 4.57 20.57 -14.24
N GLY A 716 3.42 20.96 -13.68
CA GLY A 716 2.32 20.05 -13.34
C GLY A 716 1.69 19.44 -14.60
N LYS A 717 0.97 18.35 -14.39
CA LYS A 717 0.38 17.56 -15.48
C LYS A 717 -1.07 17.25 -15.20
N VAL A 718 -1.86 17.13 -16.25
CA VAL A 718 -3.22 16.62 -16.17
C VAL A 718 -3.41 15.52 -17.21
N ALA A 719 -4.16 14.48 -16.86
CA ALA A 719 -4.74 13.51 -17.77
C ALA A 719 -6.24 13.45 -17.54
N THR A 720 -6.97 13.25 -18.62
CA THR A 720 -8.43 13.19 -18.68
C THR A 720 -8.81 11.88 -19.35
N PHE A 721 -9.61 11.04 -18.67
CA PHE A 721 -10.13 9.80 -19.24
C PHE A 721 -11.59 9.96 -19.59
N GLY A 722 -11.91 9.64 -20.85
CA GLY A 722 -13.25 9.76 -21.37
C GLY A 722 -14.22 8.73 -20.82
N GLY A 723 -13.74 7.57 -20.36
CA GLY A 723 -14.59 6.50 -19.86
C GLY A 723 -14.08 5.82 -18.59
N PHE A 724 -14.82 4.82 -18.13
CA PHE A 724 -14.53 4.13 -16.87
C PHE A 724 -13.45 3.05 -17.05
N HIS A 725 -12.20 3.48 -16.96
CA HIS A 725 -11.05 2.58 -17.06
C HIS A 725 -10.65 2.02 -15.69
N ILE A 726 -11.04 2.69 -14.60
CA ILE A 726 -10.66 2.31 -13.23
C ILE A 726 -11.76 1.54 -12.47
N ASP A 727 -12.84 1.16 -13.16
CA ASP A 727 -13.90 0.29 -12.61
C ASP A 727 -13.40 -1.16 -12.53
N SER A 728 -13.45 -1.79 -11.34
CA SER A 728 -13.12 -3.21 -11.15
C SER A 728 -13.75 -4.16 -12.17
N GLY A 729 -14.95 -3.87 -12.67
CA GLY A 729 -15.60 -4.66 -13.72
C GLY A 729 -14.85 -4.63 -15.05
N ALA A 730 -14.24 -3.49 -15.42
CA ALA A 730 -13.47 -3.35 -16.65
C ALA A 730 -12.23 -4.25 -16.62
N TYR A 731 -11.57 -4.39 -15.47
CA TYR A 731 -10.34 -5.17 -15.30
C TYR A 731 -10.51 -6.67 -15.58
N THR A 732 -11.73 -7.20 -15.49
CA THR A 732 -11.99 -8.65 -15.57
C THR A 732 -12.80 -9.09 -16.78
N TYR A 733 -13.11 -8.17 -17.69
CA TYR A 733 -13.93 -8.46 -18.86
C TYR A 733 -13.23 -9.36 -19.90
N SER A 734 -11.90 -9.30 -20.00
CA SER A 734 -11.13 -10.13 -20.92
C SER A 734 -9.77 -10.49 -20.35
N ALA A 735 -9.31 -11.72 -20.58
CA ALA A 735 -7.99 -12.19 -20.17
C ALA A 735 -6.83 -11.43 -20.84
N ASN A 736 -7.09 -10.76 -21.96
CA ASN A 736 -6.10 -9.94 -22.67
C ASN A 736 -6.16 -8.45 -22.29
N ASN A 737 -7.00 -8.06 -21.32
CA ASN A 737 -7.15 -6.66 -20.94
C ASN A 737 -5.91 -6.15 -20.16
N GLN A 738 -5.24 -5.13 -20.69
CA GLN A 738 -4.11 -4.46 -20.03
C GLN A 738 -4.47 -3.10 -19.41
N THR A 739 -5.75 -2.84 -19.11
CA THR A 739 -6.20 -1.59 -18.48
C THR A 739 -5.43 -1.26 -17.20
N HIS A 740 -5.08 -2.27 -16.39
CA HIS A 740 -4.24 -2.10 -15.19
C HIS A 740 -2.84 -1.53 -15.49
N VAL A 741 -2.21 -1.97 -16.58
CA VAL A 741 -0.89 -1.47 -17.03
C VAL A 741 -1.03 -0.06 -17.59
N TYR A 742 -2.05 0.19 -18.42
CA TYR A 742 -2.35 1.51 -18.96
C TYR A 742 -2.55 2.54 -17.85
N ASN A 743 -3.41 2.23 -16.87
CA ASN A 743 -3.69 3.12 -15.75
C ASN A 743 -2.42 3.39 -14.92
N PHE A 744 -1.59 2.38 -14.70
CA PHE A 744 -0.29 2.57 -14.05
C PHE A 744 0.63 3.49 -14.85
N ASP A 745 0.75 3.31 -16.16
CA ASP A 745 1.62 4.10 -17.02
C ASP A 745 1.23 5.58 -17.01
N VAL A 746 -0.07 5.89 -17.13
CA VAL A 746 -0.58 7.26 -17.04
C VAL A 746 -0.32 7.85 -15.65
N VAL A 747 -0.64 7.13 -14.58
CA VAL A 747 -0.41 7.61 -13.21
C VAL A 747 1.08 7.83 -12.94
N ASN A 748 1.95 6.96 -13.43
CA ASN A 748 3.39 7.10 -13.32
C ASN A 748 3.92 8.30 -14.13
N TRP A 749 3.34 8.58 -15.30
CA TRP A 749 3.63 9.80 -16.05
C TRP A 749 3.18 11.06 -15.30
N LEU A 750 1.99 11.06 -14.69
CA LEU A 750 1.45 12.16 -13.89
C LEU A 750 2.27 12.42 -12.62
N ALA A 751 2.70 11.35 -11.94
CA ALA A 751 3.37 11.41 -10.65
C ALA A 751 4.80 11.98 -10.72
N ARG A 752 5.34 12.16 -11.92
CA ARG A 752 6.66 12.74 -12.17
C ARG A 752 6.50 14.15 -12.73
N PRO A 753 6.93 15.20 -12.02
CA PRO A 753 6.79 16.56 -12.53
C PRO A 753 7.63 16.74 -13.80
N ALA A 754 7.16 17.54 -14.76
CA ALA A 754 7.89 17.82 -16.00
C ALA A 754 9.11 18.73 -15.77
N LYS A 755 9.16 19.40 -14.62
CA LYS A 755 10.28 20.20 -14.13
C LYS A 755 10.63 19.73 -12.72
N GLN A 756 11.91 19.50 -12.45
CA GLN A 756 12.36 19.18 -11.08
C GLN A 756 12.02 20.34 -10.14
N ARG A 757 11.61 20.00 -8.92
CA ARG A 757 11.32 21.01 -7.90
C ARG A 757 12.63 21.63 -7.38
N VAL A 758 12.54 22.86 -6.85
CA VAL A 758 13.70 23.61 -6.35
C VAL A 758 14.44 22.87 -5.23
N ASP A 759 13.70 22.15 -4.39
CA ASP A 759 14.24 21.32 -3.31
C ASP A 759 14.99 20.09 -3.83
N GLU A 760 14.47 19.42 -4.86
CA GLU A 760 15.15 18.31 -5.56
C GLU A 760 16.47 18.77 -6.17
N LEU A 761 16.46 19.91 -6.86
CA LEU A 761 17.66 20.55 -7.41
C LEU A 761 18.66 20.94 -6.32
N SER A 762 18.20 21.45 -5.18
CA SER A 762 19.08 21.85 -4.07
C SER A 762 19.78 20.66 -3.40
N ALA A 763 19.12 19.50 -3.34
CA ALA A 763 19.68 18.27 -2.81
C ALA A 763 20.74 17.69 -3.77
N GLU A 764 20.44 17.65 -5.07
CA GLU A 764 21.42 17.26 -6.10
C GLU A 764 22.62 18.21 -6.15
N MET A 765 22.40 19.53 -6.02
CA MET A 765 23.49 20.50 -5.95
C MET A 765 24.37 20.34 -4.73
N SER A 766 23.81 19.95 -3.57
CA SER A 766 24.62 19.64 -2.39
C SER A 766 25.55 18.45 -2.67
N TYR A 767 25.03 17.41 -3.35
CA TYR A 767 25.82 16.27 -3.82
C TYR A 767 26.92 16.67 -4.81
N ILE A 768 26.61 17.52 -5.80
CA ILE A 768 27.59 18.02 -6.78
C ILE A 768 28.63 18.94 -6.12
N SER A 769 28.25 19.73 -5.12
CA SER A 769 29.15 20.65 -4.41
C SER A 769 30.24 19.92 -3.61
N ASP A 770 29.92 18.74 -3.07
CA ASP A 770 30.91 17.85 -2.46
C ASP A 770 31.81 17.19 -3.52
N ASP A 771 31.29 16.92 -4.72
CA ASP A 771 32.04 16.36 -5.86
C ASP A 771 33.00 17.39 -6.51
N THR A 772 32.63 18.68 -6.52
CA THR A 772 33.38 19.76 -7.18
C THR A 772 34.55 20.32 -6.37
N ARG A 773 34.74 19.93 -5.11
CA ARG A 773 35.96 20.29 -4.36
C ARG A 773 37.21 19.54 -4.84
N ASN A 774 37.06 18.46 -5.61
CA ASN A 774 38.19 17.65 -6.09
C ASN A 774 38.39 17.64 -7.62
N SER A 775 37.52 18.28 -8.41
CA SER A 775 37.58 18.22 -9.89
C SER A 775 38.02 19.52 -10.57
N ALA A 776 38.68 20.44 -9.86
CA ALA A 776 39.24 21.66 -10.44
C ALA A 776 40.50 21.45 -11.31
N ALA A 777 40.57 20.34 -12.05
CA ALA A 777 41.73 19.99 -12.89
C ALA A 777 41.40 19.71 -14.38
N GLU A 778 40.13 19.62 -14.79
CA GLU A 778 39.81 19.34 -16.19
C GLU A 778 38.81 20.36 -16.75
N GLY A 779 39.27 21.14 -17.72
CA GLY A 779 38.66 22.37 -18.22
C GLY A 779 37.45 22.19 -19.14
N GLU A 780 36.40 21.50 -18.67
CA GLU A 780 35.10 21.54 -19.31
C GLU A 780 34.11 22.37 -18.50
N VAL A 781 33.50 23.38 -19.13
CA VAL A 781 32.47 24.22 -18.54
C VAL A 781 31.23 23.36 -18.28
N ASN A 782 31.08 22.90 -17.05
CA ASN A 782 30.06 21.95 -16.62
C ASN A 782 28.66 22.59 -16.60
N GLN A 783 27.63 21.92 -17.15
CA GLN A 783 26.21 22.32 -17.06
C GLN A 783 25.75 22.59 -15.61
N SER A 784 26.43 21.98 -14.64
CA SER A 784 26.28 22.23 -13.20
C SER A 784 26.54 23.70 -12.81
N ALA A 785 27.47 24.38 -13.48
CA ALA A 785 27.74 25.79 -13.25
C ALA A 785 26.56 26.66 -13.73
N VAL A 786 25.92 26.30 -14.84
CA VAL A 786 24.76 27.03 -15.39
C VAL A 786 23.54 26.89 -14.47
N ILE A 787 23.27 25.68 -13.98
CA ILE A 787 22.17 25.40 -13.03
C ILE A 787 22.42 26.07 -11.67
N SER A 788 23.67 26.08 -11.19
CA SER A 788 24.01 26.79 -9.95
C SER A 788 23.81 28.31 -10.04
N THR A 789 23.97 28.86 -11.25
CA THR A 789 23.81 30.29 -11.51
C THR A 789 22.35 30.69 -11.57
N SER A 790 21.47 29.87 -12.17
CA SER A 790 20.03 30.13 -12.24
C SER A 790 19.33 30.02 -10.89
N ILE A 791 19.67 29.03 -10.06
CA ILE A 791 19.09 28.87 -8.71
C ILE A 791 19.55 29.99 -7.77
N ARG A 792 20.82 30.39 -7.87
CA ARG A 792 21.33 31.56 -7.14
C ARG A 792 20.66 32.84 -7.63
N ALA A 793 20.41 32.95 -8.93
CA ALA A 793 19.65 34.06 -9.50
C ALA A 793 18.21 34.10 -9.02
N ASP A 794 17.52 32.97 -8.86
CA ASP A 794 16.13 32.92 -8.37
C ASP A 794 16.03 33.33 -6.89
N LYS A 795 16.93 32.83 -6.03
CA LYS A 795 16.98 33.26 -4.62
C LYS A 795 17.26 34.76 -4.50
N ILE A 796 18.27 35.25 -5.22
CA ILE A 796 18.61 36.68 -5.25
C ILE A 796 17.47 37.50 -5.88
N SER A 797 16.77 36.96 -6.89
CA SER A 797 15.62 37.64 -7.50
C SER A 797 14.50 37.84 -6.49
N LYS A 798 14.29 36.89 -5.58
CA LYS A 798 13.30 37.01 -4.51
C LYS A 798 13.73 38.07 -3.49
N GLU A 799 14.98 38.06 -3.05
CA GLU A 799 15.55 39.07 -2.15
C GLU A 799 15.46 40.48 -2.76
N LEU A 800 15.83 40.63 -4.04
CA LEU A 800 15.73 41.90 -4.77
C LEU A 800 14.28 42.40 -4.88
N LEU A 801 13.29 41.52 -5.00
CA LEU A 801 11.87 41.91 -5.02
C LEU A 801 11.35 42.30 -3.63
N GLU A 802 11.80 41.62 -2.58
CA GLU A 802 11.45 41.94 -1.20
C GLU A 802 12.05 43.28 -0.74
N GLU A 803 13.25 43.61 -1.23
CA GLU A 803 13.92 44.89 -0.97
C GLU A 803 13.39 46.06 -1.82
N PHE A 804 12.66 45.79 -2.90
CA PHE A 804 12.19 46.83 -3.82
C PHE A 804 10.92 47.52 -3.29
N ASP A 805 11.06 48.75 -2.82
CA ASP A 805 9.93 49.57 -2.37
C ASP A 805 9.32 50.33 -3.56
N TYR A 806 8.03 50.06 -3.84
CA TYR A 806 7.26 50.66 -4.95
C TYR A 806 6.54 51.97 -4.55
N SER A 807 6.67 52.43 -3.31
CA SER A 807 6.06 53.69 -2.87
C SER A 807 6.66 54.91 -3.58
N ALA A 808 5.81 55.91 -3.89
CA ALA A 808 6.20 57.06 -4.70
C ALA A 808 7.37 57.88 -4.13
N ASP A 809 7.60 57.86 -2.81
CA ASP A 809 8.69 58.57 -2.13
C ASP A 809 10.04 57.82 -2.16
N LYS A 810 10.05 56.52 -2.47
CA LYS A 810 11.26 55.67 -2.41
C LYS A 810 11.58 54.94 -3.70
N ILE A 811 10.63 54.87 -4.63
CA ILE A 811 10.77 54.12 -5.88
C ILE A 811 12.02 54.51 -6.67
N GLU A 812 12.42 55.79 -6.68
CA GLU A 812 13.65 56.24 -7.35
C GLU A 812 14.94 55.68 -6.73
N ALA A 813 14.97 55.53 -5.41
CA ALA A 813 16.11 54.95 -4.69
C ALA A 813 16.12 53.43 -4.85
N SER A 814 14.94 52.79 -4.84
CA SER A 814 14.76 51.37 -5.12
C SER A 814 15.23 51.01 -6.54
N ILE A 815 14.90 51.84 -7.55
CA ILE A 815 15.39 51.67 -8.92
C ILE A 815 16.92 51.75 -8.96
N ASP A 816 17.53 52.75 -8.31
CA ASP A 816 18.99 52.90 -8.30
C ASP A 816 19.68 51.71 -7.62
N HIS A 817 19.13 51.23 -6.50
CA HIS A 817 19.65 50.06 -5.80
C HIS A 817 19.56 48.80 -6.67
N PHE A 818 18.39 48.58 -7.28
CA PHE A 818 18.14 47.43 -8.13
C PHE A 818 19.00 47.44 -9.40
N VAL A 819 19.12 48.58 -10.09
CA VAL A 819 20.01 48.72 -11.26
C VAL A 819 21.47 48.61 -10.82
N GLY A 820 21.82 49.19 -9.67
CA GLY A 820 23.14 49.14 -9.05
C GLY A 820 23.64 47.71 -8.79
N PHE A 821 22.75 46.79 -8.39
CA PHE A 821 23.07 45.37 -8.21
C PHE A 821 23.71 44.74 -9.46
N PHE A 822 23.31 45.18 -10.66
CA PHE A 822 23.80 44.67 -11.94
C PHE A 822 25.01 45.43 -12.51
N ASN A 823 25.44 46.51 -11.86
CA ASN A 823 26.63 47.25 -12.23
C ASN A 823 27.88 46.57 -11.63
N GLY A 824 28.91 46.31 -12.45
CA GLY A 824 30.15 45.63 -12.02
C GLY A 824 30.15 44.10 -12.21
N GLY A 825 30.71 43.35 -11.25
CA GLY A 825 31.00 41.90 -11.36
C GLY A 825 29.79 40.98 -11.61
N ASN A 826 28.57 41.49 -11.42
CA ASN A 826 27.31 40.78 -11.66
C ASN A 826 26.76 40.96 -13.09
N ALA A 827 27.34 41.86 -13.89
CA ALA A 827 26.86 42.16 -15.24
C ALA A 827 26.86 40.94 -16.17
N LYS A 828 27.74 39.96 -15.93
CA LYS A 828 27.81 38.69 -16.67
C LYS A 828 26.64 37.74 -16.40
N TYR A 829 25.86 37.97 -15.35
CA TYR A 829 24.72 37.14 -14.95
C TYR A 829 23.37 37.77 -15.27
N ILE A 830 23.35 38.97 -15.85
CA ILE A 830 22.13 39.75 -16.09
C ILE A 830 21.05 38.99 -16.89
N SER A 831 21.44 38.10 -17.81
CA SER A 831 20.50 37.29 -18.60
C SER A 831 19.64 36.35 -17.75
N SER A 832 20.21 35.83 -16.65
CA SER A 832 19.52 34.97 -15.68
C SER A 832 18.48 35.71 -14.84
N PHE A 833 18.44 37.05 -14.86
CA PHE A 833 17.50 37.88 -14.10
C PHE A 833 16.44 38.57 -14.98
N SER A 834 16.37 38.24 -16.28
CA SER A 834 15.44 38.88 -17.22
C SER A 834 13.97 38.87 -16.76
N GLY A 835 13.52 37.80 -16.11
CA GLY A 835 12.17 37.69 -15.56
C GLY A 835 11.88 38.66 -14.41
N VAL A 836 12.80 38.82 -13.46
CA VAL A 836 12.62 39.75 -12.33
C VAL A 836 12.78 41.21 -12.77
N ILE A 837 13.73 41.49 -13.67
CA ILE A 837 13.92 42.82 -14.25
C ILE A 837 12.63 43.26 -14.97
N LYS A 838 11.99 42.34 -15.72
CA LYS A 838 10.69 42.61 -16.35
C LYS A 838 9.59 42.93 -15.34
N LYS A 839 9.47 42.13 -14.28
CA LYS A 839 8.44 42.34 -13.24
C LYS A 839 8.58 43.70 -12.57
N VAL A 840 9.82 44.09 -12.22
CA VAL A 840 10.12 45.40 -11.63
C VAL A 840 9.78 46.53 -12.61
N LEU A 841 10.24 46.43 -13.87
CA LEU A 841 9.95 47.42 -14.91
C LEU A 841 8.44 47.60 -15.14
N ASP A 842 7.69 46.51 -15.29
CA ASP A 842 6.24 46.56 -15.51
C ASP A 842 5.52 47.20 -14.31
N ARG A 843 5.93 46.87 -13.08
CA ARG A 843 5.33 47.44 -11.88
C ARG A 843 5.67 48.93 -11.69
N VAL A 844 6.91 49.34 -11.92
CA VAL A 844 7.31 50.75 -11.86
C VAL A 844 6.55 51.59 -12.90
N ARG A 845 6.40 51.07 -14.13
CA ARG A 845 5.59 51.74 -15.17
C ARG A 845 4.13 51.88 -14.76
N TYR A 846 3.56 50.86 -14.12
CA TYR A 846 2.19 50.90 -13.60
C TYR A 846 2.03 52.03 -12.56
N GLU A 847 2.89 52.07 -11.54
CA GLU A 847 2.84 53.11 -10.49
C GLU A 847 3.08 54.53 -11.06
N ALA A 848 4.00 54.68 -12.02
CA ALA A 848 4.26 55.96 -12.67
C ALA A 848 3.10 56.41 -13.58
N ALA A 849 2.38 55.48 -14.22
CA ALA A 849 1.23 55.81 -15.06
C ALA A 849 0.04 56.37 -14.23
N GLU A 850 -0.06 55.96 -12.96
CA GLU A 850 -1.07 56.49 -12.02
C GLU A 850 -0.63 57.79 -11.32
N ASN A 851 0.62 58.25 -11.51
CA ASN A 851 1.14 59.47 -10.90
C ASN A 851 1.99 60.29 -11.88
N SER A 852 1.38 61.31 -12.49
CA SER A 852 2.01 62.15 -13.52
C SER A 852 3.25 62.91 -13.04
N GLU A 853 3.34 63.25 -11.75
CA GLU A 853 4.50 63.93 -11.17
C GLU A 853 5.69 62.95 -11.02
N LEU A 854 5.39 61.70 -10.64
CA LEU A 854 6.38 60.62 -10.58
C LEU A 854 6.89 60.25 -11.98
N MET A 855 6.01 60.19 -12.99
CA MET A 855 6.40 59.96 -14.38
C MET A 855 7.39 61.02 -14.90
N GLN A 856 7.18 62.28 -14.50
CA GLN A 856 8.04 63.38 -14.93
C GLN A 856 9.40 63.40 -14.24
N LYS A 857 9.46 62.98 -12.95
CA LYS A 857 10.70 62.90 -12.16
C LYS A 857 11.53 61.65 -12.48
N SER A 858 10.88 60.49 -12.64
CA SER A 858 11.54 59.19 -12.74
C SER A 858 11.75 58.68 -14.17
N GLY A 859 11.36 59.46 -15.20
CA GLY A 859 11.44 59.05 -16.61
C GLY A 859 12.82 58.54 -17.05
N ASP A 860 13.89 59.21 -16.63
CA ASP A 860 15.28 58.78 -16.93
C ASP A 860 15.65 57.47 -16.21
N LYS A 861 15.09 57.22 -15.01
CA LYS A 861 15.33 55.98 -14.25
C LYS A 861 14.53 54.81 -14.78
N ILE A 862 13.30 55.04 -15.24
CA ILE A 862 12.48 54.03 -15.93
C ILE A 862 13.20 53.61 -17.21
N LYS A 863 13.76 54.56 -17.96
CA LYS A 863 14.59 54.28 -19.12
C LYS A 863 15.81 53.42 -18.78
N ALA A 864 16.46 53.65 -17.63
CA ALA A 864 17.55 52.81 -17.16
C ALA A 864 17.12 51.34 -16.89
N LEU A 865 15.92 51.12 -16.34
CA LEU A 865 15.35 49.78 -16.19
C LEU A 865 15.01 49.13 -17.55
N GLU A 866 14.52 49.91 -18.51
CA GLU A 866 14.27 49.44 -19.87
C GLU A 866 15.57 49.02 -20.57
N ASP A 867 16.62 49.84 -20.47
CA ASP A 867 17.94 49.53 -21.02
C ASP A 867 18.53 48.27 -20.36
N LEU A 868 18.37 48.13 -19.03
CA LEU A 868 18.76 46.94 -18.28
C LEU A 868 18.01 45.70 -18.75
N TYR A 869 16.68 45.81 -18.95
CA TYR A 869 15.86 44.72 -19.46
C TYR A 869 16.29 44.32 -20.88
N HIS A 870 16.47 45.28 -21.79
CA HIS A 870 16.94 44.99 -23.15
C HIS A 870 18.34 44.36 -23.16
N ARG A 871 19.24 44.79 -22.28
CA ARG A 871 20.56 44.18 -22.10
C ARG A 871 20.45 42.74 -21.59
N SER A 872 19.53 42.46 -20.67
CA SER A 872 19.26 41.10 -20.18
C SER A 872 18.81 40.15 -21.30
N LEU A 873 18.04 40.66 -22.27
CA LEU A 873 17.57 39.89 -23.41
C LEU A 873 18.63 39.68 -24.50
N LYS A 874 19.52 40.66 -24.72
CA LYS A 874 20.59 40.56 -25.74
C LYS A 874 21.65 39.51 -25.40
N LEU A 875 21.89 39.24 -24.11
CA LEU A 875 22.85 38.24 -23.63
C LEU A 875 22.24 36.82 -23.50
N ASN A 876 20.97 36.64 -23.86
CA ASN A 876 20.27 35.35 -23.94
C ASN A 876 20.30 34.73 -25.36
N LYS A 877 20.91 35.42 -26.34
CA LYS A 877 21.23 34.91 -27.68
C LYS A 877 22.73 34.68 -27.78
#